data_AF-A0A2S5CQH6-F1
#
_entry.id   AF-A0A2S5CQH6-F1
#
_cell.length_a   1.000
_cell.length_b   1.000
_cell.length_c   1.000
_cell.angle_alpha   90.00
_cell.angle_beta   90.00
_cell.angle_gamma   90.00
#
_symmetry.space_group_name_H-M   'P 1'
#
loop_
_entity.id
_entity.type
_entity.pdbx_description
1 polymer ?
#
loop_
_entity_poly.entity_id
_entity_poly.type
_entity_poly.pdbx_seq_one_letter_code
_entity_poly.pdbx_strand_id
1 'polypeptide(L)'
;MTIDNKLGQIVTFYSFKGGVGRTMALANVAFLAAQNNLRVLVMDWDLEAPGLAYYFRGLLEVPDVKKLKDAPGILDILWQWRNGIKAAETELSALLATFRAGDPFASCVTPLLEPQGVVLDFIGAGSRLIQTPEPKTYEEALAHFSWSAFFEKEAGGHVIESLRQWAKNHYDIILVDSRTGLADAAGVCTMQIPDAVALCFVLNRQNIDGTAKIAAAIRAQSDNAIALRLLPMRVARQNTSEESDARSRANWELKRVGGFQAEAISNDFRDLAVPATDNVPFYETLAPFTATNPKIDPLTLNYLGIASELIGKPLTIPTLDLAWIELVRRRLQPRHATVDYIDKLQSADPSRTVAELQRLIDNAFDAEIDGGEIEDDYVVTLVNAVLRSLGDFGSNFDGMEELQNSTLELLRVLVNHNPSQWRMLLVSAIGHNLDFFAGTEERIILYEELDGLLSQSMTIDNWLTRLFYRRNVAWLFVDNKDTEAAMQTVGEIRGLIQDLRNKLTASPQLEQIIAANADISLLTGDVYNIKQDVERSIREYREGLSQLPNMGSDTAYTQNYLSFELHSRLAVAPQPFVTIAEAAHHAILAAQWGRGVLSMQKFVPLAQVVLKATADQEQPELALDFCEVALAVKGIPIQHLAIYLGRQAQSARDFLTTAYELSDTILKIDSDRSTSVLLLIAEAIIVVLRNLLRRRQTISVKDRNIISNELDYIIDIFKRSQVPLEKVSDLEEIAMLLGSQRPHESRKP
;
A
#
# COMPACT_ATOMS: atom_id res chain seq x y z
N MET A 1 46.31 -35.91 -16.13
CA MET A 1 46.75 -35.02 -15.04
C MET A 1 46.62 -35.81 -13.76
N THR A 2 47.74 -36.08 -13.10
CA THR A 2 47.81 -36.68 -11.77
C THR A 2 47.15 -35.72 -10.78
N ILE A 3 45.96 -36.09 -10.30
CA ILE A 3 45.31 -35.41 -9.18
C ILE A 3 46.15 -35.76 -7.96
N ASP A 4 46.96 -34.82 -7.48
CA ASP A 4 47.53 -34.91 -6.14
C ASP A 4 46.33 -35.03 -5.18
N ASN A 5 46.13 -36.24 -4.64
CA ASN A 5 44.98 -36.59 -3.82
C ASN A 5 45.17 -35.99 -2.41
N LYS A 6 45.20 -34.66 -2.33
CA LYS A 6 45.33 -33.93 -1.07
C LYS A 6 43.96 -33.93 -0.40
N LEU A 7 43.89 -34.55 0.78
CA LEU A 7 42.71 -34.52 1.65
C LEU A 7 42.27 -33.06 1.89
N GLY A 8 40.97 -32.84 1.96
CA GLY A 8 40.38 -31.55 2.29
C GLY A 8 40.83 -31.03 3.66
N GLN A 9 40.67 -29.73 3.88
CA GLN A 9 41.04 -29.07 5.11
C GLN A 9 39.79 -28.70 5.92
N ILE A 10 39.80 -28.97 7.23
CA ILE A 10 38.72 -28.55 8.13
C ILE A 10 39.14 -27.31 8.93
N VAL A 11 38.39 -26.23 8.80
CA VAL A 11 38.60 -24.98 9.54
C VAL A 11 37.39 -24.69 10.42
N THR A 12 37.58 -24.72 11.73
CA THR A 12 36.55 -24.30 12.68
C THR A 12 36.64 -22.81 12.93
N PHE A 13 35.53 -22.10 12.75
CA PHE A 13 35.38 -20.74 13.22
C PHE A 13 34.91 -20.81 14.67
N TYR A 14 35.67 -20.20 15.58
CA TYR A 14 35.41 -20.21 17.02
C TYR A 14 35.42 -18.80 17.59
N SER A 15 34.63 -18.55 18.64
CA SER A 15 34.73 -17.34 19.44
C SER A 15 34.43 -17.61 20.91
N PHE A 16 35.10 -16.88 21.81
CA PHE A 16 34.87 -17.03 23.25
C PHE A 16 33.51 -16.45 23.68
N LYS A 17 33.03 -15.41 22.99
CA LYS A 17 31.74 -14.75 23.22
C LYS A 17 30.94 -14.62 21.92
N GLY A 18 29.62 -14.64 22.06
CA GLY A 18 28.69 -14.40 20.94
C GLY A 18 28.70 -12.94 20.46
N GLY A 19 28.14 -12.73 19.27
CA GLY A 19 27.98 -11.39 18.69
C GLY A 19 29.25 -10.76 18.10
N VAL A 20 30.31 -11.55 17.90
CA VAL A 20 31.57 -11.06 17.31
C VAL A 20 31.62 -11.11 15.78
N GLY A 21 30.64 -11.75 15.11
CA GLY A 21 30.59 -11.89 13.64
C GLY A 21 31.17 -13.19 13.08
N ARG A 22 31.35 -14.22 13.91
CA ARG A 22 31.91 -15.54 13.54
C ARG A 22 31.14 -16.22 12.40
N THR A 23 29.83 -16.43 12.57
CA THR A 23 28.95 -17.09 11.59
C THR A 23 28.93 -16.33 10.26
N MET A 24 28.89 -14.99 10.31
CA MET A 24 28.97 -14.13 9.12
C MET A 24 30.28 -14.35 8.37
N ALA A 25 31.41 -14.36 9.08
CA ALA A 25 32.71 -14.59 8.46
C ALA A 25 32.79 -15.96 7.78
N LEU A 26 32.34 -17.01 8.47
CA LEU A 26 32.29 -18.36 7.93
C LEU A 26 31.43 -18.42 6.66
N ALA A 27 30.21 -17.87 6.68
CA ALA A 27 29.30 -17.92 5.55
C ALA A 27 29.86 -17.20 4.32
N ASN A 28 30.50 -16.04 4.51
CA ASN A 28 31.15 -15.29 3.44
C ASN A 28 32.37 -16.02 2.87
N VAL A 29 33.22 -16.58 3.74
CA VAL A 29 34.37 -17.39 3.32
C VAL A 29 33.91 -18.60 2.52
N ALA A 30 32.84 -19.27 2.97
CA ALA A 30 32.25 -20.42 2.28
C ALA A 30 31.80 -20.06 0.86
N PHE A 31 31.02 -19.00 0.74
CA PHE A 31 30.50 -18.55 -0.55
C PHE A 31 31.62 -18.15 -1.51
N LEU A 32 32.58 -17.34 -1.05
CA LEU A 32 33.70 -16.90 -1.88
C LEU A 32 34.59 -18.08 -2.31
N ALA A 33 34.82 -19.05 -1.42
CA ALA A 33 35.56 -20.26 -1.75
C ALA A 33 34.85 -21.09 -2.81
N ALA A 34 33.54 -21.33 -2.65
CA ALA A 34 32.74 -22.11 -3.59
C ALA A 34 32.70 -21.45 -4.98
N GLN A 35 32.51 -20.13 -5.02
CA GLN A 35 32.55 -19.33 -6.25
C GLN A 35 33.93 -19.32 -6.94
N ASN A 36 34.99 -19.76 -6.25
CA ASN A 36 36.31 -20.02 -6.83
C ASN A 36 36.53 -21.52 -7.11
N ASN A 37 35.46 -22.25 -7.41
CA ASN A 37 35.42 -23.67 -7.82
C ASN A 37 36.03 -24.65 -6.81
N LEU A 38 35.92 -24.34 -5.52
CA LEU A 38 36.21 -25.31 -4.45
C LEU A 38 34.93 -26.06 -4.09
N ARG A 39 35.07 -27.34 -3.76
CA ARG A 39 34.02 -28.11 -3.09
C ARG A 39 34.00 -27.72 -1.63
N VAL A 40 32.97 -26.97 -1.22
CA VAL A 40 32.83 -26.42 0.13
C VAL A 40 31.72 -27.14 0.87
N LEU A 41 32.02 -27.59 2.08
CA LEU A 41 31.01 -28.05 3.04
C LEU A 41 30.98 -27.09 4.24
N VAL A 42 29.81 -26.58 4.58
CA VAL A 42 29.57 -25.82 5.82
C VAL A 42 28.76 -26.65 6.80
N MET A 43 29.16 -26.65 8.08
CA MET A 43 28.46 -27.37 9.15
C MET A 43 28.09 -26.42 10.29
N ASP A 44 26.83 -26.40 10.69
CA ASP A 44 26.37 -25.65 11.87
C ASP A 44 26.45 -26.54 13.12
N TRP A 45 27.53 -26.37 13.89
CA TRP A 45 27.76 -27.06 15.17
C TRP A 45 27.30 -26.24 16.38
N ASP A 46 26.67 -25.08 16.16
CA ASP A 46 26.06 -24.28 17.21
C ASP A 46 24.67 -24.84 17.56
N LEU A 47 24.64 -26.00 18.24
CA LEU A 47 23.39 -26.73 18.51
C LEU A 47 22.44 -25.93 19.43
N GLU A 48 22.96 -25.11 20.34
CA GLU A 48 22.14 -24.36 21.27
C GLU A 48 21.47 -23.13 20.65
N ALA A 49 22.05 -22.54 19.60
CA ALA A 49 21.44 -21.43 18.88
C ALA A 49 21.91 -21.40 17.40
N PRO A 50 21.42 -22.34 16.57
CA PRO A 50 21.85 -22.47 15.19
C PRO A 50 21.40 -21.28 14.35
N GLY A 51 22.34 -20.75 13.56
CA GLY A 51 22.17 -19.47 12.86
C GLY A 51 22.74 -19.45 11.45
N LEU A 52 23.52 -20.46 11.05
CA LEU A 52 24.27 -20.42 9.81
C LEU A 52 23.37 -20.47 8.57
N ALA A 53 22.28 -21.23 8.63
CA ALA A 53 21.31 -21.35 7.55
C ALA A 53 20.68 -20.00 7.14
N TYR A 54 20.59 -19.03 8.06
CA TYR A 54 19.99 -17.73 7.78
C TYR A 54 20.78 -16.94 6.72
N TYR A 55 22.12 -17.04 6.74
CA TYR A 55 22.99 -16.33 5.78
C TYR A 55 22.83 -16.79 4.33
N PHE A 56 22.31 -18.00 4.11
CA PHE A 56 22.15 -18.58 2.77
C PHE A 56 20.72 -18.49 2.23
N ARG A 57 19.75 -18.02 3.02
CA ARG A 57 18.33 -17.98 2.62
C ARG A 57 18.08 -17.25 1.31
N GLY A 58 18.78 -16.12 1.09
CA GLY A 58 18.62 -15.33 -0.12
C GLY A 58 19.01 -16.07 -1.41
N LEU A 59 19.86 -17.10 -1.29
CA LEU A 59 20.31 -17.90 -2.43
C LEU A 59 19.27 -18.92 -2.89
N LEU A 60 18.31 -19.27 -2.03
CA LEU A 60 17.36 -20.36 -2.23
C LEU A 60 15.97 -19.87 -2.62
N GLU A 61 15.20 -20.73 -3.28
CA GLU A 61 13.76 -20.54 -3.47
C GLU A 61 13.00 -20.80 -2.16
N VAL A 62 11.79 -20.24 -2.02
CA VAL A 62 10.97 -20.37 -0.80
C VAL A 62 10.72 -21.84 -0.38
N PRO A 63 10.40 -22.77 -1.29
CA PRO A 63 10.22 -24.18 -0.91
C PRO A 63 11.50 -24.81 -0.37
N ASP A 64 12.67 -24.44 -0.91
CA ASP A 64 13.96 -24.99 -0.52
C ASP A 64 14.45 -24.41 0.82
N VAL A 65 14.08 -23.16 1.14
CA VAL A 65 14.27 -22.60 2.49
C VAL A 65 13.49 -23.39 3.55
N LYS A 66 12.26 -23.84 3.24
CA LYS A 66 11.48 -24.70 4.14
C LYS A 66 12.16 -26.06 4.32
N LYS A 67 12.57 -26.71 3.21
CA LYS A 67 13.33 -27.98 3.26
C LYS A 67 14.60 -27.87 4.11
N LEU A 68 15.33 -26.75 4.00
CA LEU A 68 16.55 -26.52 4.77
C LEU A 68 16.31 -26.53 6.30
N LYS A 69 15.12 -26.11 6.75
CA LYS A 69 14.75 -26.13 8.18
C LYS A 69 14.39 -27.53 8.68
N ASP A 70 13.88 -28.39 7.80
CA ASP A 70 13.44 -29.74 8.14
C ASP A 70 14.50 -30.81 7.82
N ALA A 71 15.58 -30.41 7.16
CA ALA A 71 16.69 -31.29 6.79
C ALA A 71 17.38 -31.86 8.04
N PRO A 72 17.73 -33.15 8.05
CA PRO A 72 18.52 -33.74 9.13
C PRO A 72 19.93 -33.13 9.17
N GLY A 73 20.49 -33.06 10.37
CA GLY A 73 21.76 -32.37 10.62
C GLY A 73 22.64 -33.07 11.65
N ILE A 74 23.52 -32.31 12.29
CA ILE A 74 24.51 -32.81 13.26
C ILE A 74 23.83 -33.57 14.40
N LEU A 75 22.78 -33.01 15.02
CA LEU A 75 22.09 -33.65 16.14
C LEU A 75 21.40 -34.95 15.72
N ASP A 76 20.83 -35.03 14.51
CA ASP A 76 20.26 -36.26 13.95
C ASP A 76 21.34 -37.34 13.80
N ILE A 77 22.52 -37.00 13.27
CA ILE A 77 23.65 -37.93 13.14
C ILE A 77 24.07 -38.49 14.51
N LEU A 78 24.17 -37.62 15.52
CA LEU A 78 24.55 -38.02 16.88
C LEU A 78 23.52 -38.96 17.51
N TRP A 79 22.22 -38.67 17.33
CA TRP A 79 21.14 -39.53 17.83
C TRP A 79 21.04 -40.85 17.07
N GLN A 80 21.25 -40.84 15.75
CA GLN A 80 21.28 -42.06 14.94
C GLN A 80 22.39 -43.01 15.42
N TRP A 81 23.58 -42.47 15.69
CA TRP A 81 24.69 -43.25 16.28
C TRP A 81 24.33 -43.82 17.64
N ARG A 82 23.81 -42.98 18.54
CA ARG A 82 23.40 -43.36 19.90
C ARG A 82 22.37 -44.49 19.89
N ASN A 83 21.37 -44.40 19.02
CA ASN A 83 20.34 -45.42 18.89
C ASN A 83 20.92 -46.71 18.30
N GLY A 84 21.78 -46.59 17.29
CA GLY A 84 22.48 -47.72 16.68
C GLY A 84 23.33 -48.49 17.69
N ILE A 85 24.16 -47.80 18.47
CA ILE A 85 25.05 -48.43 19.47
C ILE A 85 24.28 -49.15 20.56
N LYS A 86 23.14 -48.60 21.02
CA LYS A 86 22.29 -49.26 22.02
C LYS A 86 21.59 -50.50 21.49
N ALA A 87 21.27 -50.53 20.19
CA ALA A 87 20.63 -51.67 19.53
C ALA A 87 21.64 -52.75 19.07
N ALA A 88 22.93 -52.40 18.96
CA ALA A 88 23.95 -53.20 18.28
C ALA A 88 24.57 -54.34 19.12
N GLU A 89 23.87 -54.94 20.09
CA GLU A 89 24.38 -56.09 20.86
C GLU A 89 24.84 -57.27 19.96
N THR A 90 24.36 -57.36 18.71
CA THR A 90 24.71 -58.41 17.74
C THR A 90 25.32 -57.92 16.40
N GLU A 91 25.21 -56.65 16.01
CA GLU A 91 25.64 -56.14 14.68
C GLU A 91 26.50 -54.86 14.70
N LEU A 92 27.34 -54.67 15.73
CA LEU A 92 28.23 -53.50 15.84
C LEU A 92 29.13 -53.28 14.61
N SER A 93 29.59 -54.35 13.97
CA SER A 93 30.46 -54.27 12.78
C SER A 93 29.75 -53.64 11.57
N ALA A 94 28.45 -53.91 11.39
CA ALA A 94 27.66 -53.34 10.31
C ALA A 94 27.46 -51.83 10.53
N LEU A 95 27.09 -51.43 11.75
CA LEU A 95 26.94 -50.01 12.11
C LEU A 95 28.24 -49.22 11.88
N LEU A 96 29.38 -49.77 12.32
CA LEU A 96 30.69 -49.17 12.09
C LEU A 96 31.01 -49.04 10.60
N ALA A 97 30.64 -50.04 9.79
CA ALA A 97 30.85 -50.01 8.34
C ALA A 97 30.00 -48.91 7.68
N THR A 98 28.72 -48.77 8.06
CA THR A 98 27.81 -47.72 7.53
C THR A 98 28.35 -46.32 7.82
N PHE A 99 28.75 -46.04 9.06
CA PHE A 99 29.29 -44.71 9.41
C PHE A 99 30.67 -44.45 8.77
N ARG A 100 31.50 -45.48 8.56
CA ARG A 100 32.76 -45.34 7.81
C ARG A 100 32.55 -45.11 6.32
N ALA A 101 31.53 -45.71 5.73
CA ALA A 101 31.13 -45.45 4.34
C ALA A 101 30.61 -44.02 4.17
N GLY A 102 29.98 -43.48 5.22
CA GLY A 102 29.53 -42.09 5.29
C GLY A 102 28.09 -41.87 4.88
N ASP A 103 27.30 -42.95 4.70
CA ASP A 103 25.88 -42.86 4.32
C ASP A 103 25.08 -41.91 5.23
N PRO A 104 25.22 -41.97 6.57
CA PRO A 104 24.49 -41.06 7.47
C PRO A 104 24.87 -39.58 7.31
N PHE A 105 26.10 -39.31 6.89
CA PHE A 105 26.58 -37.94 6.71
C PHE A 105 26.10 -37.41 5.35
N ALA A 106 26.23 -38.21 4.30
CA ALA A 106 25.77 -37.87 2.96
C ALA A 106 24.25 -37.62 2.92
N SER A 107 23.46 -38.37 3.69
CA SER A 107 22.00 -38.15 3.77
C SER A 107 21.60 -36.83 4.44
N CYS A 108 22.51 -36.19 5.17
CA CYS A 108 22.28 -34.88 5.83
C CYS A 108 22.78 -33.70 4.99
N VAL A 109 23.38 -33.95 3.83
CA VAL A 109 23.88 -32.89 2.95
C VAL A 109 22.73 -32.24 2.21
N THR A 110 22.64 -30.91 2.32
CA THR A 110 21.74 -30.07 1.53
C THR A 110 22.56 -29.14 0.62
N PRO A 111 22.46 -29.28 -0.71
CA PRO A 111 23.11 -28.35 -1.64
C PRO A 111 22.50 -26.94 -1.56
N LEU A 112 23.34 -25.90 -1.55
CA LEU A 112 22.89 -24.50 -1.48
C LEU A 112 22.95 -23.76 -2.83
N LEU A 113 23.71 -24.25 -3.81
CA LEU A 113 23.98 -23.57 -5.09
C LEU A 113 23.98 -24.54 -6.29
N GLU A 114 22.88 -25.25 -6.54
CA GLU A 114 22.66 -25.97 -7.82
C GLU A 114 21.57 -25.28 -8.64
N PRO A 115 21.71 -25.13 -9.98
CA PRO A 115 22.64 -25.82 -10.89
C PRO A 115 23.77 -24.92 -11.46
N GLN A 116 24.36 -24.02 -10.67
CA GLN A 116 25.40 -23.08 -11.15
C GLN A 116 26.79 -23.71 -11.37
N GLY A 117 26.93 -25.03 -11.22
CA GLY A 117 28.22 -25.73 -11.31
C GLY A 117 29.17 -25.46 -10.14
N VAL A 118 28.67 -24.85 -9.07
CA VAL A 118 29.40 -24.52 -7.84
C VAL A 118 28.96 -25.48 -6.73
N VAL A 119 29.92 -26.03 -5.97
CA VAL A 119 29.62 -26.95 -4.87
C VAL A 119 29.73 -26.21 -3.54
N LEU A 120 28.57 -25.81 -3.01
CA LEU A 120 28.42 -25.28 -1.65
C LEU A 120 27.33 -26.10 -0.95
N ASP A 121 27.77 -26.99 -0.08
CA ASP A 121 26.93 -27.94 0.61
C ASP A 121 26.81 -27.58 2.09
N PHE A 122 25.68 -27.91 2.69
CA PHE A 122 25.36 -27.56 4.07
C PHE A 122 24.85 -28.77 4.85
N ILE A 123 25.37 -28.92 6.07
CA ILE A 123 24.81 -29.78 7.12
C ILE A 123 24.36 -28.87 8.26
N GLY A 124 23.06 -28.83 8.53
CA GLY A 124 22.48 -28.03 9.59
C GLY A 124 22.74 -28.62 10.98
N ALA A 125 22.30 -27.89 12.02
CA ALA A 125 22.42 -28.35 13.40
C ALA A 125 21.49 -29.54 13.70
N GLY A 126 20.34 -29.62 13.05
CA GLY A 126 19.42 -30.75 13.12
C GLY A 126 18.04 -30.42 12.58
N SER A 127 17.24 -31.45 12.32
CA SER A 127 15.85 -31.32 11.88
C SER A 127 14.93 -30.86 13.02
N ARG A 128 13.75 -30.31 12.70
CA ARG A 128 12.74 -29.93 13.72
C ARG A 128 12.24 -31.11 14.56
N LEU A 129 12.28 -32.32 13.99
CA LEU A 129 11.82 -33.55 14.63
C LEU A 129 12.91 -34.62 14.52
N ILE A 130 13.67 -34.79 15.59
CA ILE A 130 14.79 -35.73 15.65
C ILE A 130 14.28 -37.15 15.89
N GLN A 131 14.80 -38.10 15.11
CA GLN A 131 14.51 -39.54 15.24
C GLN A 131 15.23 -40.14 16.46
N THR A 132 14.71 -39.89 17.66
CA THR A 132 15.06 -40.63 18.88
C THR A 132 14.16 -41.87 19.03
N PRO A 133 14.38 -42.78 20.00
CA PRO A 133 13.51 -43.96 20.19
C PRO A 133 12.02 -43.60 20.29
N GLU A 134 11.73 -42.43 20.83
CA GLU A 134 10.45 -41.74 20.70
C GLU A 134 10.73 -40.41 19.97
N PRO A 135 10.13 -40.11 18.80
CA PRO A 135 10.42 -38.86 18.09
C PRO A 135 10.24 -37.63 18.98
N LYS A 136 11.24 -36.73 18.98
CA LYS A 136 11.27 -35.53 19.84
C LYS A 136 11.48 -34.28 19.01
N THR A 137 10.97 -33.15 19.50
CA THR A 137 11.33 -31.85 18.94
C THR A 137 12.84 -31.61 19.08
N TYR A 138 13.41 -30.75 18.25
CA TYR A 138 14.84 -30.40 18.30
C TYR A 138 15.32 -30.05 19.71
N GLU A 139 14.61 -29.16 20.39
CA GLU A 139 14.95 -28.65 21.72
C GLU A 139 14.91 -29.76 22.79
N GLU A 140 13.90 -30.63 22.73
CA GLU A 140 13.80 -31.78 23.62
C GLU A 140 14.93 -32.79 23.36
N ALA A 141 15.22 -33.11 22.11
CA ALA A 141 16.30 -34.02 21.75
C ALA A 141 17.67 -33.50 22.21
N LEU A 142 17.93 -32.19 22.08
CA LEU A 142 19.16 -31.57 22.55
C LEU A 142 19.26 -31.60 24.09
N ALA A 143 18.18 -31.27 24.80
CA ALA A 143 18.14 -31.28 26.27
C ALA A 143 18.39 -32.68 26.86
N HIS A 144 18.02 -33.74 26.14
CA HIS A 144 18.23 -35.14 26.55
C HIS A 144 19.56 -35.75 26.04
N PHE A 145 20.36 -34.97 25.30
CA PHE A 145 21.65 -35.42 24.80
C PHE A 145 22.75 -35.17 25.84
N SER A 146 23.46 -36.23 26.24
CA SER A 146 24.54 -36.15 27.23
C SER A 146 25.88 -36.38 26.53
N TRP A 147 26.68 -35.32 26.41
CA TRP A 147 28.01 -35.39 25.80
C TRP A 147 28.97 -36.33 26.52
N SER A 148 28.94 -36.34 27.86
CA SER A 148 29.77 -37.27 28.65
C SER A 148 29.40 -38.73 28.37
N ALA A 149 28.12 -39.08 28.39
CA ALA A 149 27.68 -40.44 28.05
C ALA A 149 28.00 -40.81 26.60
N PHE A 150 27.85 -39.86 25.68
CA PHE A 150 28.14 -40.06 24.26
C PHE A 150 29.60 -40.46 24.03
N PHE A 151 30.55 -39.77 24.66
CA PHE A 151 31.98 -40.09 24.53
C PHE A 151 32.40 -41.31 25.37
N GLU A 152 31.99 -41.38 26.64
CA GLU A 152 32.47 -42.40 27.58
C GLU A 152 31.83 -43.77 27.39
N LYS A 153 30.55 -43.81 27.00
CA LYS A 153 29.74 -45.05 26.97
C LYS A 153 29.30 -45.45 25.57
N GLU A 154 29.15 -44.50 24.67
CA GLU A 154 28.57 -44.72 23.34
C GLU A 154 29.64 -44.64 22.24
N ALA A 155 30.93 -44.58 22.58
CA ALA A 155 32.06 -44.54 21.65
C ALA A 155 31.97 -43.41 20.60
N GLY A 156 31.40 -42.27 20.99
CA GLY A 156 31.10 -41.14 20.10
C GLY A 156 32.31 -40.62 19.30
N GLY A 157 33.53 -40.75 19.82
CA GLY A 157 34.75 -40.36 19.10
C GLY A 157 34.93 -41.07 17.75
N HIS A 158 34.41 -42.29 17.59
CA HIS A 158 34.44 -42.99 16.30
C HIS A 158 33.55 -42.33 15.25
N VAL A 159 32.38 -41.83 15.65
CA VAL A 159 31.47 -41.15 14.71
C VAL A 159 32.04 -39.81 14.29
N ILE A 160 32.64 -39.08 15.22
CA ILE A 160 33.28 -37.79 14.96
C ILE A 160 34.45 -37.97 13.99
N GLU A 161 35.31 -38.97 14.21
CA GLU A 161 36.42 -39.25 13.31
C GLU A 161 35.94 -39.75 11.94
N SER A 162 34.87 -40.54 11.89
CA SER A 162 34.29 -41.00 10.62
C SER A 162 33.72 -39.83 9.81
N LEU A 163 33.02 -38.90 10.46
CA LEU A 163 32.55 -37.66 9.85
C LEU A 163 33.71 -36.82 9.32
N ARG A 164 34.77 -36.67 10.14
CA ARG A 164 35.99 -35.95 9.79
C ARG A 164 36.64 -36.52 8.53
N GLN A 165 36.85 -37.84 8.46
CA GLN A 165 37.47 -38.50 7.32
C GLN A 165 36.58 -38.45 6.08
N TRP A 166 35.28 -38.72 6.23
CA TRP A 166 34.32 -38.63 5.13
C TRP A 166 34.34 -37.22 4.52
N ALA A 167 34.23 -36.17 5.34
CA ALA A 167 34.18 -34.80 4.85
C ALA A 167 35.47 -34.40 4.10
N LYS A 168 36.64 -34.77 4.64
CA LYS A 168 37.94 -34.51 3.98
C LYS A 168 38.14 -35.27 2.67
N ASN A 169 37.45 -36.38 2.46
CA ASN A 169 37.51 -37.13 1.21
C ASN A 169 36.61 -36.54 0.11
N HIS A 170 35.54 -35.83 0.50
CA HIS A 170 34.51 -35.35 -0.43
C HIS A 170 34.64 -33.85 -0.77
N TYR A 171 35.26 -33.06 0.10
CA TYR A 171 35.34 -31.60 -0.02
C TYR A 171 36.78 -31.11 0.05
N ASP A 172 37.05 -29.97 -0.57
CA ASP A 172 38.38 -29.35 -0.55
C ASP A 172 38.56 -28.51 0.73
N ILE A 173 37.48 -27.88 1.18
CA ILE A 173 37.42 -27.08 2.40
C ILE A 173 36.12 -27.36 3.14
N ILE A 174 36.23 -27.55 4.45
CA ILE A 174 35.12 -27.82 5.35
C ILE A 174 35.16 -26.76 6.44
N LEU A 175 34.06 -26.04 6.60
CA LEU A 175 33.97 -24.91 7.52
C LEU A 175 32.96 -25.21 8.61
N VAL A 176 33.39 -25.14 9.85
CA VAL A 176 32.57 -25.51 11.02
C VAL A 176 32.24 -24.26 11.84
N ASP A 177 30.96 -23.95 12.01
CA ASP A 177 30.51 -22.89 12.92
C ASP A 177 30.35 -23.47 14.33
N SER A 178 31.27 -23.16 15.25
CA SER A 178 31.25 -23.75 16.59
C SER A 178 30.22 -23.09 17.50
N ARG A 179 29.86 -23.68 18.64
CA ARG A 179 29.27 -22.90 19.75
C ARG A 179 30.30 -21.95 20.38
N THR A 180 29.85 -20.84 20.97
CA THR A 180 30.72 -19.92 21.73
C THR A 180 31.08 -20.47 23.11
N GLY A 181 32.23 -20.09 23.66
CA GLY A 181 32.58 -20.37 25.06
C GLY A 181 33.21 -21.75 25.27
N LEU A 182 32.96 -22.38 26.42
CA LEU A 182 33.60 -23.62 26.87
C LEU A 182 32.63 -24.82 26.92
N ALA A 183 31.58 -24.81 26.10
CA ALA A 183 30.64 -25.92 26.00
C ALA A 183 31.31 -27.19 25.46
N ASP A 184 30.77 -28.37 25.77
CA ASP A 184 31.30 -29.66 25.30
C ASP A 184 31.37 -29.73 23.77
N ALA A 185 30.31 -29.28 23.09
CA ALA A 185 30.25 -29.16 21.62
C ALA A 185 31.38 -28.25 21.08
N ALA A 186 31.71 -27.17 21.79
CA ALA A 186 32.82 -26.30 21.42
C ALA A 186 34.18 -27.01 21.58
N GLY A 187 34.33 -27.91 22.55
CA GLY A 187 35.50 -28.77 22.69
C GLY A 187 35.70 -29.69 21.48
N VAL A 188 34.62 -30.35 21.01
CA VAL A 188 34.66 -31.17 19.78
C VAL A 188 35.11 -30.34 18.58
N CYS A 189 34.51 -29.15 18.42
CA CYS A 189 34.80 -28.25 17.30
C CYS A 189 36.20 -27.66 17.33
N THR A 190 36.84 -27.52 18.50
CA THR A 190 38.15 -26.87 18.63
C THR A 190 39.32 -27.83 18.78
N MET A 191 39.07 -29.09 19.14
CA MET A 191 40.13 -30.05 19.48
C MET A 191 40.08 -31.38 18.72
N GLN A 192 38.92 -31.88 18.29
CA GLN A 192 38.80 -33.20 17.64
C GLN A 192 38.64 -33.12 16.12
N ILE A 193 37.77 -32.23 15.65
CA ILE A 193 37.42 -32.11 14.23
C ILE A 193 38.44 -31.32 13.39
N PRO A 194 38.92 -30.14 13.82
CA PRO A 194 39.60 -29.21 12.91
C PRO A 194 41.04 -29.60 12.59
N ASP A 195 41.49 -29.22 11.39
CA ASP A 195 42.91 -29.07 11.07
C ASP A 195 43.41 -27.65 11.43
N ALA A 196 42.52 -26.67 11.40
CA ALA A 196 42.79 -25.30 11.82
C ALA A 196 41.59 -24.68 12.58
N VAL A 197 41.88 -23.74 13.48
CA VAL A 197 40.87 -22.95 14.18
C VAL A 197 41.07 -21.47 13.89
N ALA A 198 40.06 -20.86 13.29
CA ALA A 198 39.94 -19.41 13.08
C ALA A 198 39.30 -18.76 14.32
N LEU A 199 40.14 -18.17 15.15
CA LEU A 199 39.76 -17.54 16.42
C LEU A 199 39.21 -16.13 16.15
N CYS A 200 37.90 -15.99 16.12
CA CYS A 200 37.17 -14.74 15.92
C CYS A 200 36.98 -14.02 17.26
N PHE A 201 37.39 -12.75 17.36
CA PHE A 201 37.24 -11.99 18.60
C PHE A 201 37.24 -10.47 18.36
N VAL A 202 36.58 -9.72 19.25
CA VAL A 202 36.67 -8.26 19.30
C VAL A 202 37.73 -7.82 20.31
N LEU A 203 38.29 -6.61 20.17
CA LEU A 203 39.41 -6.13 21.00
C LEU A 203 39.03 -5.68 22.43
N ASN A 204 37.98 -6.25 23.02
CA ASN A 204 37.70 -6.04 24.44
C ASN A 204 38.43 -7.07 25.32
N ARG A 205 38.64 -6.72 26.59
CA ARG A 205 39.47 -7.53 27.52
C ARG A 205 38.98 -8.98 27.64
N GLN A 206 37.66 -9.18 27.78
CA GLN A 206 37.10 -10.52 27.98
C GLN A 206 37.32 -11.43 26.76
N ASN A 207 37.18 -10.88 25.55
CA ASN A 207 37.42 -11.61 24.32
C ASN A 207 38.91 -11.92 24.14
N ILE A 208 39.80 -10.95 24.35
CA ILE A 208 41.26 -11.16 24.26
C ILE A 208 41.71 -12.26 25.22
N ASP A 209 41.36 -12.13 26.51
CA ASP A 209 41.78 -13.06 27.54
C ASP A 209 41.19 -14.46 27.31
N GLY A 210 39.93 -14.54 26.87
CA GLY A 210 39.27 -15.80 26.53
C GLY A 210 39.88 -16.50 25.32
N THR A 211 40.15 -15.75 24.24
CA THR A 211 40.82 -16.25 23.04
C THR A 211 42.23 -16.74 23.33
N ALA A 212 42.99 -16.04 24.17
CA ALA A 212 44.33 -16.48 24.56
C ALA A 212 44.28 -17.80 25.36
N LYS A 213 43.30 -17.94 26.29
CA LYS A 213 43.12 -19.17 27.08
C LYS A 213 42.72 -20.37 26.24
N ILE A 214 41.76 -20.22 25.33
CA ILE A 214 41.35 -21.34 24.46
C ILE A 214 42.47 -21.75 23.51
N ALA A 215 43.23 -20.78 22.97
CA ALA A 215 44.39 -21.07 22.13
C ALA A 215 45.43 -21.90 22.88
N ALA A 216 45.73 -21.55 24.14
CA ALA A 216 46.62 -22.32 25.00
C ALA A 216 46.10 -23.76 25.22
N ALA A 217 44.80 -23.92 25.49
CA ALA A 217 44.16 -25.22 25.70
C ALA A 217 44.22 -26.10 24.45
N ILE A 218 43.91 -25.54 23.26
CA ILE A 218 43.98 -26.25 21.98
C ILE A 218 45.41 -26.74 21.73
N ARG A 219 46.43 -25.89 21.94
CA ARG A 219 47.84 -26.27 21.76
C ARG A 219 48.26 -27.39 22.69
N ALA A 220 47.87 -27.30 23.97
CA ALA A 220 48.20 -28.31 24.98
C ALA A 220 47.57 -29.67 24.67
N GLN A 221 46.33 -29.68 24.18
CA GLN A 221 45.61 -30.93 23.87
C GLN A 221 46.03 -31.56 22.53
N SER A 222 46.35 -30.74 21.53
CA SER A 222 46.67 -31.20 20.17
C SER A 222 48.16 -31.38 19.91
N ASP A 223 49.03 -31.12 20.89
CA ASP A 223 50.48 -31.05 20.72
C ASP A 223 50.90 -30.18 19.52
N ASN A 224 50.24 -29.01 19.38
CA ASN A 224 50.37 -28.07 18.26
C ASN A 224 50.03 -28.63 16.85
N ALA A 225 49.32 -29.76 16.75
CA ALA A 225 48.87 -30.30 15.47
C ALA A 225 47.80 -29.42 14.77
N ILE A 226 47.03 -28.64 15.55
CA ILE A 226 45.98 -27.76 15.03
C ILE A 226 46.54 -26.37 14.77
N ALA A 227 46.41 -25.88 13.54
CA ALA A 227 46.83 -24.53 13.19
C ALA A 227 45.87 -23.48 13.78
N LEU A 228 46.39 -22.40 14.35
CA LEU A 228 45.58 -21.32 14.92
C LEU A 228 45.76 -20.03 14.11
N ARG A 229 44.65 -19.40 13.73
CA ARG A 229 44.60 -18.10 13.04
C ARG A 229 43.79 -17.11 13.84
N LEU A 230 44.29 -15.89 13.99
CA LEU A 230 43.62 -14.82 14.72
C LEU A 230 42.80 -13.99 13.73
N LEU A 231 41.49 -13.85 13.99
CA LEU A 231 40.58 -13.03 13.18
C LEU A 231 40.02 -11.91 14.08
N PRO A 232 40.71 -10.76 14.20
CA PRO A 232 40.18 -9.60 14.89
C PRO A 232 38.95 -9.06 14.14
N MET A 233 37.80 -9.07 14.79
CA MET A 233 36.53 -8.66 14.21
C MET A 233 36.10 -7.28 14.72
N ARG A 234 35.35 -6.55 13.90
CA ARG A 234 34.76 -5.24 14.21
C ARG A 234 35.79 -4.23 14.72
N VAL A 235 37.00 -4.26 14.15
CA VAL A 235 38.07 -3.37 14.57
C VAL A 235 37.74 -1.94 14.14
N ALA A 236 37.78 -0.98 15.07
CA ALA A 236 37.49 0.40 14.73
C ALA A 236 38.45 0.89 13.62
N ARG A 237 37.96 1.78 12.74
CA ARG A 237 38.79 2.37 11.67
C ARG A 237 39.59 3.59 12.15
N GLN A 238 39.59 3.85 13.46
CA GLN A 238 40.14 5.08 14.03
C GLN A 238 41.34 4.74 14.89
N ASN A 239 42.53 5.21 14.51
CA ASN A 239 43.79 5.09 15.28
C ASN A 239 43.73 5.88 16.60
N THR A 240 42.79 5.52 17.47
CA THR A 240 42.57 6.12 18.79
C THR A 240 43.56 5.53 19.79
N SER A 241 43.82 6.27 20.87
CA SER A 241 44.64 5.77 21.98
C SER A 241 44.03 4.51 22.61
N GLU A 242 42.70 4.41 22.65
CA GLU A 242 41.99 3.25 23.19
C GLU A 242 42.18 2.01 22.33
N GLU A 243 42.05 2.13 21.00
CA GLU A 243 42.32 1.01 20.09
C GLU A 243 43.79 0.57 20.19
N SER A 244 44.72 1.52 20.28
CA SER A 244 46.15 1.23 20.43
C SER A 244 46.45 0.46 21.74
N ASP A 245 45.84 0.84 22.86
CA ASP A 245 45.93 0.10 24.14
C ASP A 245 45.34 -1.31 24.00
N ALA A 246 44.17 -1.43 23.39
CA ALA A 246 43.50 -2.71 23.16
C ALA A 246 44.34 -3.67 22.29
N ARG A 247 44.93 -3.17 21.20
CA ARG A 247 45.86 -3.94 20.35
C ARG A 247 47.14 -4.32 21.11
N SER A 248 47.69 -3.42 21.92
CA SER A 248 48.87 -3.69 22.72
C SER A 248 48.61 -4.79 23.74
N ARG A 249 47.45 -4.76 24.41
CA ARG A 249 46.99 -5.85 25.28
C ARG A 249 46.81 -7.15 24.53
N ALA A 250 46.16 -7.13 23.37
CA ALA A 250 45.96 -8.33 22.55
C ALA A 250 47.29 -8.97 22.18
N ASN A 251 48.25 -8.18 21.69
CA ASN A 251 49.61 -8.64 21.39
C ASN A 251 50.28 -9.27 22.61
N TRP A 252 50.13 -8.68 23.79
CA TRP A 252 50.74 -9.19 25.02
C TRP A 252 50.10 -10.49 25.50
N GLU A 253 48.76 -10.56 25.60
CA GLU A 253 48.05 -11.75 26.12
C GLU A 253 48.09 -12.93 25.15
N LEU A 254 47.92 -12.69 23.85
CA LEU A 254 47.99 -13.74 22.83
C LEU A 254 49.41 -14.34 22.76
N LYS A 255 50.44 -13.52 22.96
CA LYS A 255 51.82 -14.02 23.10
C LYS A 255 52.04 -14.78 24.40
N ARG A 256 51.68 -14.16 25.54
CA ARG A 256 51.98 -14.67 26.89
C ARG A 256 51.21 -15.94 27.23
N VAL A 257 49.90 -15.94 26.96
CA VAL A 257 48.98 -17.03 27.33
C VAL A 257 48.69 -17.90 26.10
N GLY A 258 48.36 -17.29 24.96
CA GLY A 258 47.98 -18.03 23.75
C GLY A 258 49.13 -18.72 23.01
N GLY A 259 50.39 -18.44 23.38
CA GLY A 259 51.57 -19.06 22.79
C GLY A 259 51.87 -18.64 21.34
N PHE A 260 51.35 -17.50 20.89
CA PHE A 260 51.60 -17.00 19.53
C PHE A 260 52.95 -16.28 19.43
N GLN A 261 53.59 -16.40 18.26
CA GLN A 261 54.76 -15.59 17.91
C GLN A 261 54.33 -14.17 17.55
N ALA A 262 55.13 -13.16 17.90
CA ALA A 262 54.79 -11.76 17.66
C ALA A 262 54.56 -11.45 16.17
N GLU A 263 55.35 -12.07 15.29
CA GLU A 263 55.20 -11.95 13.84
C GLU A 263 53.88 -12.55 13.33
N ALA A 264 53.48 -13.71 13.86
CA ALA A 264 52.21 -14.34 13.50
C ALA A 264 51.01 -13.48 13.90
N ILE A 265 51.03 -12.89 15.11
CA ILE A 265 49.98 -11.95 15.55
C ILE A 265 49.93 -10.75 14.61
N SER A 266 51.09 -10.17 14.27
CA SER A 266 51.16 -9.00 13.40
C SER A 266 50.66 -9.28 11.98
N ASN A 267 50.96 -10.46 11.43
CA ASN A 267 50.49 -10.87 10.10
C ASN A 267 48.97 -11.09 10.12
N ASP A 268 48.46 -11.87 11.07
CA ASP A 268 47.02 -12.12 11.20
C ASP A 268 46.24 -10.81 11.42
N PHE A 269 46.75 -9.88 12.24
CA PHE A 269 46.10 -8.58 12.46
C PHE A 269 46.11 -7.66 11.22
N ARG A 270 47.09 -7.82 10.33
CA ARG A 270 47.18 -7.04 9.09
C ARG A 270 46.28 -7.65 8.02
N ASP A 271 46.30 -8.97 7.89
CA ASP A 271 45.76 -9.68 6.72
C ASP A 271 44.36 -10.25 6.97
N LEU A 272 43.98 -10.49 8.23
CA LEU A 272 42.72 -11.17 8.62
C LEU A 272 41.78 -10.32 9.48
N ALA A 273 42.14 -9.07 9.78
CA ALA A 273 41.27 -8.19 10.55
C ALA A 273 40.07 -7.71 9.72
N VAL A 274 38.88 -7.76 10.30
CA VAL A 274 37.64 -7.21 9.71
C VAL A 274 37.29 -5.91 10.42
N PRO A 275 37.43 -4.74 9.79
CA PRO A 275 37.05 -3.47 10.38
C PRO A 275 35.54 -3.34 10.56
N ALA A 276 35.12 -2.48 11.50
CA ALA A 276 33.74 -2.07 11.61
C ALA A 276 33.29 -1.33 10.34
N THR A 277 32.04 -1.58 9.95
CA THR A 277 31.39 -1.02 8.75
C THR A 277 29.98 -0.57 9.12
N ASP A 278 29.60 0.64 8.70
CA ASP A 278 28.31 1.24 9.08
C ASP A 278 27.11 0.63 8.33
N ASN A 279 27.36 0.01 7.17
CA ASN A 279 26.32 -0.47 6.25
C ASN A 279 26.12 -2.00 6.30
N VAL A 280 26.29 -2.64 7.46
CA VAL A 280 25.92 -4.07 7.59
C VAL A 280 24.39 -4.14 7.71
N PRO A 281 23.68 -4.93 6.87
CA PRO A 281 22.23 -5.06 6.97
C PRO A 281 21.82 -5.73 8.28
N PHE A 282 20.59 -5.45 8.72
CA PHE A 282 20.00 -6.05 9.92
C PHE A 282 19.52 -7.49 9.74
N TYR A 283 19.53 -8.01 8.50
CA TYR A 283 19.23 -9.40 8.17
C TYR A 283 20.51 -10.15 7.81
N GLU A 284 20.55 -11.44 8.09
CA GLU A 284 21.69 -12.30 7.77
C GLU A 284 21.83 -12.47 6.26
N THR A 285 22.97 -12.06 5.71
CA THR A 285 23.29 -12.22 4.29
C THR A 285 24.78 -12.15 4.05
N LEU A 286 25.19 -12.44 2.81
CA LEU A 286 26.58 -12.40 2.38
C LEU A 286 26.92 -11.01 1.87
N ALA A 287 28.11 -10.52 2.24
CA ALA A 287 28.61 -9.20 1.91
C ALA A 287 28.54 -8.86 0.40
N PRO A 288 28.85 -9.78 -0.53
CA PRO A 288 28.72 -9.49 -1.96
C PRO A 288 27.32 -9.04 -2.41
N PHE A 289 26.24 -9.47 -1.75
CA PHE A 289 24.88 -9.07 -2.13
C PHE A 289 24.46 -7.72 -1.54
N THR A 290 25.15 -7.26 -0.49
CA THR A 290 24.91 -5.96 0.16
C THR A 290 25.67 -4.83 -0.50
N ALA A 291 26.81 -5.15 -1.12
CA ALA A 291 27.68 -4.20 -1.76
C ALA A 291 27.02 -3.55 -2.99
N THR A 292 27.19 -2.24 -3.17
CA THR A 292 26.88 -1.57 -4.44
C THR A 292 27.75 -2.13 -5.57
N ASN A 293 29.02 -2.40 -5.28
CA ASN A 293 29.94 -3.09 -6.17
C ASN A 293 30.83 -4.04 -5.35
N PRO A 294 30.63 -5.36 -5.46
CA PRO A 294 31.38 -6.35 -4.69
C PRO A 294 32.90 -6.24 -4.86
N LYS A 295 33.37 -5.84 -6.05
CA LYS A 295 34.82 -5.80 -6.38
C LYS A 295 35.61 -4.78 -5.57
N ILE A 296 34.95 -3.76 -5.05
CA ILE A 296 35.59 -2.66 -4.30
C ILE A 296 35.00 -2.51 -2.89
N ASP A 297 34.04 -3.35 -2.52
CA ASP A 297 33.43 -3.31 -1.20
C ASP A 297 34.43 -3.78 -0.14
N PRO A 298 34.75 -2.94 0.87
CA PRO A 298 35.74 -3.29 1.89
C PRO A 298 35.39 -4.58 2.63
N LEU A 299 34.12 -4.80 2.98
CA LEU A 299 33.73 -5.97 3.76
C LEU A 299 33.92 -7.27 2.96
N THR A 300 33.50 -7.27 1.70
CA THR A 300 33.73 -8.35 0.73
C THR A 300 35.21 -8.64 0.55
N LEU A 301 36.04 -7.60 0.38
CA LEU A 301 37.50 -7.74 0.23
C LEU A 301 38.17 -8.34 1.47
N ASN A 302 37.74 -7.96 2.68
CA ASN A 302 38.28 -8.54 3.92
C ASN A 302 37.96 -10.03 4.02
N TYR A 303 36.72 -10.44 3.72
CA TYR A 303 36.36 -11.86 3.73
C TYR A 303 37.07 -12.66 2.63
N LEU A 304 37.37 -12.05 1.47
CA LEU A 304 38.20 -12.66 0.44
C LEU A 304 39.64 -12.89 0.93
N GLY A 305 40.21 -11.91 1.64
CA GLY A 305 41.54 -12.03 2.26
C GLY A 305 41.58 -13.19 3.25
N ILE A 306 40.59 -13.26 4.14
CA ILE A 306 40.44 -14.38 5.09
C ILE A 306 40.32 -15.71 4.36
N ALA A 307 39.45 -15.81 3.36
CA ALA A 307 39.27 -17.04 2.59
C ALA A 307 40.60 -17.47 1.92
N SER A 308 41.31 -16.53 1.30
CA SER A 308 42.57 -16.81 0.60
C SER A 308 43.66 -17.35 1.55
N GLU A 309 43.80 -16.75 2.74
CA GLU A 309 44.82 -17.12 3.72
C GLU A 309 44.49 -18.42 4.47
N LEU A 310 43.20 -18.70 4.71
CA LEU A 310 42.77 -19.96 5.34
C LEU A 310 42.91 -21.14 4.39
N ILE A 311 42.61 -20.95 3.10
CA ILE A 311 42.70 -21.99 2.07
C ILE A 311 44.14 -22.13 1.54
N GLY A 312 44.98 -21.10 1.73
CA GLY A 312 46.38 -21.09 1.30
C GLY A 312 46.56 -20.88 -0.20
N LYS A 313 45.58 -20.24 -0.88
CA LYS A 313 45.67 -19.84 -2.29
C LYS A 313 44.94 -18.51 -2.52
N PRO A 314 45.45 -17.64 -3.42
CA PRO A 314 44.76 -16.40 -3.74
C PRO A 314 43.41 -16.70 -4.41
N LEU A 315 42.33 -16.14 -3.85
CA LEU A 315 40.99 -16.17 -4.45
C LEU A 315 40.67 -14.84 -5.14
N THR A 316 39.66 -14.86 -6.00
CA THR A 316 39.16 -13.66 -6.68
C THR A 316 37.70 -13.40 -6.34
N ILE A 317 37.26 -12.15 -6.44
CA ILE A 317 35.85 -11.79 -6.28
C ILE A 317 35.09 -12.31 -7.50
N PRO A 318 34.02 -13.12 -7.30
CA PRO A 318 33.27 -13.65 -8.43
C PRO A 318 32.57 -12.54 -9.22
N THR A 319 32.37 -12.80 -10.51
CA THR A 319 31.49 -11.96 -11.33
C THR A 319 30.07 -12.43 -11.10
N LEU A 320 29.32 -11.68 -10.29
CA LEU A 320 27.93 -11.94 -9.98
C LEU A 320 27.05 -11.18 -10.98
N ASP A 321 26.08 -11.88 -11.57
CA ASP A 321 25.06 -11.25 -12.41
C ASP A 321 24.22 -10.25 -11.61
N LEU A 322 23.97 -9.08 -12.19
CA LEU A 322 23.20 -8.02 -11.52
C LEU A 322 21.76 -8.45 -11.25
N ALA A 323 21.15 -9.21 -12.18
CA ALA A 323 19.79 -9.70 -11.97
C ALA A 323 19.73 -10.70 -10.81
N TRP A 324 20.75 -11.55 -10.67
CA TRP A 324 20.85 -12.44 -9.51
C TRP A 324 21.06 -11.70 -8.19
N ILE A 325 21.92 -10.66 -8.17
CA ILE A 325 22.10 -9.83 -6.97
C ILE A 325 20.77 -9.21 -6.55
N GLU A 326 20.02 -8.65 -7.50
CA GLU A 326 18.76 -7.98 -7.20
C GLU A 326 17.68 -8.98 -6.75
N LEU A 327 17.65 -10.18 -7.34
CA LEU A 327 16.79 -11.27 -6.89
C LEU A 327 17.08 -11.67 -5.43
N VAL A 328 18.36 -11.86 -5.08
CA VAL A 328 18.79 -12.21 -3.71
C VAL A 328 18.41 -11.10 -2.73
N ARG A 329 18.64 -9.83 -3.09
CA ARG A 329 18.22 -8.68 -2.28
C ARG A 329 16.71 -8.69 -2.05
N ARG A 330 15.91 -8.84 -3.11
CA ARG A 330 14.45 -8.89 -3.02
C ARG A 330 13.96 -10.00 -2.09
N ARG A 331 14.58 -11.19 -2.16
CA ARG A 331 14.26 -12.32 -1.25
C ARG A 331 14.57 -12.02 0.22
N LEU A 332 15.54 -11.16 0.49
CA LEU A 332 16.01 -10.83 1.83
C LEU A 332 15.47 -9.51 2.37
N GLN A 333 14.86 -8.68 1.52
CA GLN A 333 14.24 -7.45 1.97
C GLN A 333 13.14 -7.76 3.00
N PRO A 334 13.04 -6.97 4.08
CA PRO A 334 11.92 -7.08 5.00
C PRO A 334 10.61 -6.93 4.23
N ARG A 335 9.81 -8.01 4.20
CA ARG A 335 8.48 -8.03 3.57
C ARG A 335 7.46 -7.17 4.34
N HIS A 336 7.74 -6.91 5.62
CA HIS A 336 6.89 -6.11 6.50
C HIS A 336 7.65 -4.94 7.09
N ALA A 337 6.93 -3.83 7.25
CA ALA A 337 7.33 -2.72 8.09
C ALA A 337 6.65 -2.81 9.46
N THR A 338 7.16 -2.09 10.45
CA THR A 338 6.42 -1.90 11.71
C THR A 338 5.24 -0.96 11.48
N VAL A 339 4.16 -1.13 12.26
CA VAL A 339 3.01 -0.19 12.28
C VAL A 339 3.50 1.25 12.49
N ASP A 340 4.42 1.45 13.46
CA ASP A 340 5.08 2.74 13.72
C ASP A 340 5.79 3.35 12.50
N TYR A 341 6.37 2.52 11.62
CA TYR A 341 7.01 3.00 10.41
C TYR A 341 5.97 3.45 9.38
N ILE A 342 4.91 2.67 9.18
CA ILE A 342 3.81 3.03 8.29
C ILE A 342 3.16 4.33 8.73
N ASP A 343 2.93 4.50 10.03
CA ASP A 343 2.38 5.76 10.57
C ASP A 343 3.33 6.94 10.34
N LYS A 344 4.64 6.74 10.45
CA LYS A 344 5.64 7.81 10.18
C LYS A 344 5.71 8.20 8.71
N LEU A 345 5.36 7.31 7.77
CA LEU A 345 5.31 7.65 6.34
C LEU A 345 4.31 8.79 6.05
N GLN A 346 3.30 8.99 6.91
CA GLN A 346 2.36 10.11 6.78
C GLN A 346 3.04 11.48 6.88
N SER A 347 4.17 11.54 7.58
CA SER A 347 4.97 12.77 7.74
C SER A 347 6.15 12.88 6.77
N ALA A 348 6.33 11.89 5.89
CA ALA A 348 7.41 11.85 4.92
C ALA A 348 7.05 12.63 3.65
N ASP A 349 8.02 12.75 2.75
CA ASP A 349 7.81 13.33 1.42
C ASP A 349 6.81 12.49 0.60
N PRO A 350 5.81 13.11 -0.08
CA PRO A 350 4.75 12.38 -0.78
C PRO A 350 5.26 11.34 -1.80
N SER A 351 6.28 11.67 -2.60
CA SER A 351 6.82 10.73 -3.58
C SER A 351 7.46 9.52 -2.92
N ARG A 352 8.15 9.73 -1.78
CA ARG A 352 8.68 8.64 -0.97
C ARG A 352 7.57 7.80 -0.34
N THR A 353 6.52 8.44 0.16
CA THR A 353 5.38 7.75 0.79
C THR A 353 4.68 6.83 -0.19
N VAL A 354 4.36 7.31 -1.39
CA VAL A 354 3.72 6.48 -2.43
C VAL A 354 4.59 5.29 -2.82
N ALA A 355 5.89 5.53 -3.08
CA ALA A 355 6.82 4.46 -3.46
C ALA A 355 6.99 3.39 -2.36
N GLU A 356 7.06 3.80 -1.08
CA GLU A 356 7.18 2.86 0.04
C GLU A 356 5.87 2.11 0.28
N LEU A 357 4.71 2.78 0.23
CA LEU A 357 3.42 2.12 0.37
C LEU A 357 3.16 1.11 -0.75
N GLN A 358 3.51 1.44 -2.00
CA GLN A 358 3.44 0.52 -3.13
C GLN A 358 4.23 -0.75 -2.84
N ARG A 359 5.52 -0.58 -2.48
CA ARG A 359 6.39 -1.71 -2.16
C ARG A 359 5.83 -2.57 -1.02
N LEU A 360 5.24 -1.96 0.01
CA LEU A 360 4.67 -2.68 1.14
C LEU A 360 3.37 -3.42 0.78
N ILE A 361 2.53 -2.84 -0.09
CA ILE A 361 1.32 -3.49 -0.62
C ILE A 361 1.71 -4.69 -1.48
N ASP A 362 2.65 -4.53 -2.41
CA ASP A 362 3.12 -5.62 -3.28
C ASP A 362 3.72 -6.77 -2.45
N ASN A 363 4.50 -6.44 -1.41
CA ASN A 363 5.04 -7.46 -0.51
C ASN A 363 3.95 -8.20 0.28
N ALA A 364 2.90 -7.49 0.70
CA ALA A 364 1.76 -8.12 1.38
C ALA A 364 0.99 -9.03 0.42
N PHE A 365 0.81 -8.61 -0.83
CA PHE A 365 0.19 -9.42 -1.87
C PHE A 365 0.98 -10.70 -2.16
N ASP A 366 2.29 -10.58 -2.38
CA ASP A 366 3.17 -11.72 -2.60
C ASP A 366 3.19 -12.68 -1.41
N ALA A 367 3.21 -12.15 -0.17
CA ALA A 367 3.17 -12.96 1.03
C ALA A 367 1.87 -13.77 1.14
N GLU A 368 0.73 -13.17 0.81
CA GLU A 368 -0.57 -13.86 0.83
C GLU A 368 -0.64 -14.97 -0.24
N ILE A 369 -0.14 -14.71 -1.45
CA ILE A 369 -0.09 -15.71 -2.54
C ILE A 369 0.86 -16.87 -2.21
N ASP A 370 2.00 -16.57 -1.59
CA ASP A 370 3.00 -17.56 -1.18
C ASP A 370 2.56 -18.44 0.02
N GLY A 371 1.38 -18.17 0.60
CA GLY A 371 0.89 -18.82 1.81
C GLY A 371 1.68 -18.44 3.06
N GLY A 372 2.21 -17.22 3.10
CA GLY A 372 2.79 -16.59 4.28
C GLY A 372 1.71 -16.09 5.23
N GLU A 373 2.01 -16.04 6.53
CA GLU A 373 1.13 -15.40 7.51
C GLU A 373 1.41 -13.90 7.55
N ILE A 374 0.37 -13.08 7.39
CA ILE A 374 0.44 -11.62 7.53
C ILE A 374 -0.47 -11.23 8.70
N GLU A 375 0.04 -10.39 9.60
CA GLU A 375 -0.77 -9.92 10.73
C GLU A 375 -1.90 -9.01 10.28
N ASP A 376 -3.09 -9.22 10.85
CA ASP A 376 -4.30 -8.48 10.47
C ASP A 376 -4.13 -6.96 10.65
N ASP A 377 -3.56 -6.55 11.79
CA ASP A 377 -3.36 -5.15 12.15
C ASP A 377 -2.39 -4.44 11.19
N TYR A 378 -1.42 -5.18 10.66
CA TYR A 378 -0.49 -4.69 9.65
C TYR A 378 -1.22 -4.36 8.34
N VAL A 379 -2.06 -5.26 7.84
CA VAL A 379 -2.84 -5.03 6.61
C VAL A 379 -3.81 -3.84 6.79
N VAL A 380 -4.53 -3.80 7.92
CA VAL A 380 -5.46 -2.70 8.23
C VAL A 380 -4.72 -1.36 8.25
N THR A 381 -3.57 -1.30 8.92
CA THR A 381 -2.75 -0.08 8.99
C THR A 381 -2.27 0.34 7.60
N LEU A 382 -1.78 -0.61 6.81
CA LEU A 382 -1.25 -0.35 5.48
C LEU A 382 -2.33 0.20 4.54
N VAL A 383 -3.50 -0.44 4.49
CA VAL A 383 -4.64 0.01 3.67
C VAL A 383 -5.10 1.40 4.14
N ASN A 384 -5.23 1.62 5.44
CA ASN A 384 -5.62 2.93 5.97
C ASN A 384 -4.61 4.04 5.62
N ALA A 385 -3.31 3.73 5.59
CA ALA A 385 -2.28 4.68 5.17
C ALA A 385 -2.43 5.07 3.70
N VAL A 386 -2.78 4.11 2.82
CA VAL A 386 -3.10 4.38 1.41
C VAL A 386 -4.34 5.27 1.29
N LEU A 387 -5.43 4.92 1.98
CA LEU A 387 -6.69 5.69 1.94
C LEU A 387 -6.52 7.13 2.45
N ARG A 388 -5.68 7.35 3.47
CA ARG A 388 -5.32 8.71 3.93
C ARG A 388 -4.49 9.47 2.90
N SER A 389 -3.48 8.82 2.34
CA SER A 389 -2.61 9.42 1.29
C SER A 389 -3.43 9.87 0.08
N LEU A 390 -4.50 9.13 -0.26
CA LEU A 390 -5.45 9.53 -1.28
C LEU A 390 -6.18 10.84 -0.96
N GLY A 391 -6.63 11.00 0.29
CA GLY A 391 -7.26 12.24 0.74
C GLY A 391 -6.30 13.45 0.72
N ASP A 392 -5.03 13.23 1.06
CA ASP A 392 -4.05 14.31 1.19
C ASP A 392 -3.45 14.76 -0.14
N PHE A 393 -3.14 13.81 -1.05
CA PHE A 393 -2.42 14.09 -2.30
C PHE A 393 -3.34 14.23 -3.51
N GLY A 394 -4.54 13.61 -3.46
CA GLY A 394 -5.45 13.49 -4.58
C GLY A 394 -5.02 12.43 -5.61
N SER A 395 -5.96 12.00 -6.46
CA SER A 395 -5.74 10.89 -7.41
C SER A 395 -4.76 11.18 -8.55
N ASN A 396 -4.54 12.44 -8.89
CA ASN A 396 -3.66 12.84 -9.99
C ASN A 396 -2.16 12.84 -9.61
N PHE A 397 -1.82 12.45 -8.38
CA PHE A 397 -0.42 12.34 -7.96
C PHE A 397 0.23 11.11 -8.59
N ASP A 398 1.49 11.25 -9.02
CA ASP A 398 2.23 10.21 -9.74
C ASP A 398 2.32 8.92 -8.91
N GLY A 399 1.95 7.79 -9.53
CA GLY A 399 1.92 6.46 -8.89
C GLY A 399 0.71 6.16 -7.99
N MET A 400 -0.20 7.11 -7.72
CA MET A 400 -1.35 6.85 -6.82
C MET A 400 -2.38 5.88 -7.41
N GLU A 401 -2.65 5.95 -8.72
CA GLU A 401 -3.60 5.05 -9.38
C GLU A 401 -3.13 3.58 -9.30
N GLU A 402 -1.83 3.34 -9.53
CA GLU A 402 -1.22 2.02 -9.40
C GLU A 402 -1.31 1.51 -7.96
N LEU A 403 -1.00 2.36 -6.98
CA LEU A 403 -1.10 2.02 -5.55
C LEU A 403 -2.52 1.64 -5.13
N GLN A 404 -3.52 2.36 -5.62
CA GLN A 404 -4.92 2.05 -5.37
C GLN A 404 -5.30 0.69 -5.95
N ASN A 405 -4.93 0.44 -7.22
CA ASN A 405 -5.24 -0.82 -7.90
C ASN A 405 -4.60 -2.01 -7.18
N SER A 406 -3.30 -1.93 -6.83
CA SER A 406 -2.64 -2.98 -6.04
C SER A 406 -3.29 -3.18 -4.67
N THR A 407 -3.73 -2.10 -4.02
CA THR A 407 -4.43 -2.18 -2.73
C THR A 407 -5.78 -2.90 -2.86
N LEU A 408 -6.55 -2.62 -3.91
CA LEU A 408 -7.82 -3.31 -4.17
C LEU A 408 -7.59 -4.78 -4.54
N GLU A 409 -6.55 -5.11 -5.31
CA GLU A 409 -6.20 -6.49 -5.64
C GLU A 409 -5.82 -7.31 -4.39
N LEU A 410 -4.98 -6.76 -3.51
CA LEU A 410 -4.68 -7.36 -2.22
C LEU A 410 -5.94 -7.66 -1.40
N LEU A 411 -6.82 -6.67 -1.25
CA LEU A 411 -8.06 -6.84 -0.49
C LEU A 411 -9.01 -7.87 -1.13
N ARG A 412 -9.08 -7.95 -2.46
CA ARG A 412 -9.87 -8.97 -3.17
C ARG A 412 -9.35 -10.39 -2.90
N VAL A 413 -8.02 -10.59 -2.93
CA VAL A 413 -7.40 -11.88 -2.59
C VAL A 413 -7.72 -12.26 -1.13
N LEU A 414 -7.53 -11.32 -0.20
CA LEU A 414 -7.82 -11.53 1.22
C LEU A 414 -9.30 -11.86 1.47
N VAL A 415 -10.23 -11.19 0.78
CA VAL A 415 -11.67 -11.48 0.87
C VAL A 415 -11.98 -12.89 0.34
N ASN A 416 -11.31 -13.37 -0.70
CA ASN A 416 -11.51 -14.74 -1.20
C ASN A 416 -11.11 -15.80 -0.16
N HIS A 417 -10.07 -15.55 0.63
CA HIS A 417 -9.62 -16.46 1.69
C HIS A 417 -10.46 -16.34 2.98
N ASN A 418 -10.72 -15.12 3.45
CA ASN A 418 -11.51 -14.88 4.66
C ASN A 418 -12.50 -13.72 4.51
N PRO A 419 -13.70 -13.97 3.92
CA PRO A 419 -14.65 -12.91 3.61
C PRO A 419 -15.18 -12.16 4.82
N SER A 420 -15.40 -12.82 5.97
CA SER A 420 -16.00 -12.17 7.16
C SER A 420 -15.09 -11.11 7.75
N GLN A 421 -13.77 -11.26 7.58
CA GLN A 421 -12.75 -10.38 8.12
C GLN A 421 -12.51 -9.16 7.24
N TRP A 422 -12.34 -9.37 5.94
CA TRP A 422 -11.81 -8.33 5.04
C TRP A 422 -12.87 -7.57 4.24
N ARG A 423 -14.09 -8.09 4.15
CA ARG A 423 -15.15 -7.55 3.29
C ARG A 423 -15.45 -6.08 3.56
N MET A 424 -15.56 -5.67 4.83
CA MET A 424 -15.88 -4.28 5.15
C MET A 424 -14.72 -3.32 4.84
N LEU A 425 -13.48 -3.80 4.92
CA LEU A 425 -12.31 -3.01 4.54
C LEU A 425 -12.26 -2.83 3.02
N LEU A 426 -12.56 -3.87 2.23
CA LEU A 426 -12.71 -3.77 0.78
C LEU A 426 -13.85 -2.81 0.38
N VAL A 427 -15.02 -2.91 1.04
CA VAL A 427 -16.14 -1.97 0.81
C VAL A 427 -15.72 -0.52 1.07
N SER A 428 -15.00 -0.27 2.16
CA SER A 428 -14.48 1.06 2.48
C SER A 428 -13.48 1.54 1.42
N ALA A 429 -12.56 0.68 1.00
CA ALA A 429 -11.54 1.01 0.02
C ALA A 429 -12.17 1.33 -1.35
N ILE A 430 -13.05 0.48 -1.88
CA ILE A 430 -13.74 0.76 -3.15
C ILE A 430 -14.54 2.07 -3.04
N GLY A 431 -15.25 2.28 -1.92
CA GLY A 431 -16.03 3.49 -1.68
C GLY A 431 -15.20 4.77 -1.79
N HIS A 432 -13.99 4.79 -1.23
CA HIS A 432 -13.09 5.94 -1.35
C HIS A 432 -12.60 6.17 -2.78
N ASN A 433 -12.49 5.12 -3.60
CA ASN A 433 -11.99 5.25 -4.96
C ASN A 433 -13.06 5.71 -5.98
N LEU A 434 -14.36 5.58 -5.66
CA LEU A 434 -15.47 5.90 -6.59
C LEU A 434 -15.48 7.33 -7.13
N ASP A 435 -14.98 8.30 -6.37
CA ASP A 435 -14.92 9.72 -6.77
C ASP A 435 -13.70 10.04 -7.66
N PHE A 436 -12.73 9.12 -7.74
CA PHE A 436 -11.46 9.34 -8.41
C PHE A 436 -11.33 8.62 -9.77
N PHE A 437 -12.13 7.57 -10.00
CA PHE A 437 -12.22 6.93 -11.31
C PHE A 437 -12.97 7.82 -12.31
N ALA A 438 -12.34 8.09 -13.45
CA ALA A 438 -12.85 9.01 -14.46
C ALA A 438 -13.86 8.36 -15.44
N GLY A 439 -13.84 7.04 -15.60
CA GLY A 439 -14.69 6.32 -16.56
C GLY A 439 -16.05 5.91 -16.00
N THR A 440 -17.13 6.17 -16.76
CA THR A 440 -18.49 5.73 -16.40
C THR A 440 -18.57 4.20 -16.23
N GLU A 441 -17.89 3.44 -17.10
CA GLU A 441 -17.88 1.98 -17.08
C GLU A 441 -17.19 1.41 -15.83
N GLU A 442 -16.03 1.97 -15.46
CA GLU A 442 -15.31 1.61 -14.23
C GLU A 442 -16.17 1.86 -12.99
N ARG A 443 -16.85 3.00 -12.92
CA ARG A 443 -17.75 3.32 -11.80
C ARG A 443 -18.92 2.34 -11.71
N ILE A 444 -19.49 1.92 -12.84
CA ILE A 444 -20.54 0.89 -12.86
C ILE A 444 -20.00 -0.42 -12.26
N ILE A 445 -18.84 -0.90 -12.71
CA ILE A 445 -18.21 -2.14 -12.22
C ILE A 445 -18.00 -2.08 -10.70
N LEU A 446 -17.49 -0.95 -10.19
CA LEU A 446 -17.23 -0.80 -8.75
C LEU A 446 -18.53 -0.74 -7.92
N TYR A 447 -19.58 -0.07 -8.41
CA TYR A 447 -20.87 -0.08 -7.73
C TYR A 447 -21.51 -1.48 -7.74
N GLU A 448 -21.36 -2.25 -8.82
CA GLU A 448 -21.83 -3.64 -8.88
C GLU A 448 -21.05 -4.55 -7.91
N GLU A 449 -19.72 -4.40 -7.84
CA GLU A 449 -18.89 -5.10 -6.86
C GLU A 449 -19.31 -4.76 -5.42
N LEU A 450 -19.53 -3.48 -5.13
CA LEU A 450 -20.02 -3.01 -3.83
C LEU A 450 -21.40 -3.59 -3.47
N ASP A 451 -22.34 -3.65 -4.40
CA ASP A 451 -23.65 -4.29 -4.18
C ASP A 451 -23.49 -5.79 -3.89
N GLY A 452 -22.64 -6.47 -4.66
CA GLY A 452 -22.32 -7.89 -4.51
C GLY A 452 -21.72 -8.20 -3.14
N LEU A 453 -20.75 -7.41 -2.68
CA LEU A 453 -20.11 -7.56 -1.36
C LEU A 453 -21.11 -7.40 -0.21
N LEU A 454 -22.10 -6.52 -0.35
CA LEU A 454 -23.10 -6.26 0.68
C LEU A 454 -24.34 -7.17 0.57
N SER A 455 -24.49 -7.93 -0.52
CA SER A 455 -25.69 -8.74 -0.81
C SER A 455 -26.02 -9.78 0.26
N GLN A 456 -25.00 -10.29 0.97
CA GLN A 456 -25.14 -11.26 2.05
C GLN A 456 -25.45 -10.64 3.41
N SER A 457 -25.51 -9.30 3.52
CA SER A 457 -25.74 -8.62 4.80
C SER A 457 -27.20 -8.65 5.25
N MET A 458 -27.38 -8.74 6.57
CA MET A 458 -28.67 -8.74 7.23
C MET A 458 -29.01 -7.39 7.88
N THR A 459 -28.13 -6.38 7.82
CA THR A 459 -28.35 -5.08 8.48
C THR A 459 -29.10 -4.11 7.58
N ILE A 460 -30.06 -3.37 8.15
CA ILE A 460 -30.86 -2.37 7.41
C ILE A 460 -29.96 -1.33 6.73
N ASP A 461 -28.90 -0.88 7.40
CA ASP A 461 -27.97 0.11 6.85
C ASP A 461 -27.26 -0.40 5.59
N ASN A 462 -26.85 -1.68 5.54
CA ASN A 462 -26.22 -2.23 4.34
C ASN A 462 -27.24 -2.34 3.20
N TRP A 463 -28.50 -2.64 3.49
CA TRP A 463 -29.56 -2.64 2.46
C TRP A 463 -29.83 -1.23 1.91
N LEU A 464 -29.80 -0.20 2.75
CA LEU A 464 -29.90 1.20 2.33
C LEU A 464 -28.68 1.62 1.48
N THR A 465 -27.49 1.19 1.86
CA THR A 465 -26.25 1.42 1.09
C THR A 465 -26.29 0.74 -0.28
N ARG A 466 -26.78 -0.50 -0.35
CA ARG A 466 -27.04 -1.20 -1.63
C ARG A 466 -28.03 -0.45 -2.51
N LEU A 467 -29.14 0.01 -1.92
CA LEU A 467 -30.14 0.83 -2.60
C LEU A 467 -29.52 2.11 -3.19
N PHE A 468 -28.62 2.76 -2.45
CA PHE A 468 -27.86 3.91 -2.94
C PHE A 468 -26.96 3.53 -4.14
N TYR A 469 -26.19 2.45 -4.07
CA TYR A 469 -25.32 2.03 -5.18
C TYR A 469 -26.10 1.69 -6.44
N ARG A 470 -27.21 0.95 -6.32
CA ARG A 470 -28.04 0.60 -7.48
C ARG A 470 -28.70 1.80 -8.14
N ARG A 471 -29.11 2.80 -7.36
CA ARG A 471 -29.61 4.08 -7.90
C ARG A 471 -28.54 4.83 -8.69
N ASN A 472 -27.31 4.89 -8.20
CA ASN A 472 -26.20 5.51 -8.93
C ASN A 472 -25.91 4.80 -10.25
N VAL A 473 -25.87 3.46 -10.25
CA VAL A 473 -25.71 2.66 -11.49
C VAL A 473 -26.81 2.97 -12.51
N ALA A 474 -28.06 3.04 -12.06
CA ALA A 474 -29.18 3.37 -12.94
C ALA A 474 -29.03 4.76 -13.57
N TRP A 475 -28.60 5.77 -12.81
CA TRP A 475 -28.35 7.12 -13.33
C TRP A 475 -27.19 7.15 -14.34
N LEU A 476 -26.11 6.41 -14.08
CA LEU A 476 -24.99 6.28 -15.03
C LEU A 476 -25.45 5.66 -16.36
N PHE A 477 -26.36 4.68 -16.34
CA PHE A 477 -26.96 4.15 -17.56
C PHE A 477 -27.84 5.18 -18.30
N VAL A 478 -28.62 5.98 -17.57
CA VAL A 478 -29.43 7.07 -18.17
C VAL A 478 -28.54 8.12 -18.82
N ASP A 479 -27.46 8.54 -18.16
CA ASP A 479 -26.50 9.52 -18.69
C ASP A 479 -25.81 9.00 -19.96
N ASN A 480 -25.51 7.70 -20.02
CA ASN A 480 -24.99 7.01 -21.20
C ASN A 480 -26.06 6.67 -22.25
N LYS A 481 -27.33 7.00 -22.01
CA LYS A 481 -28.49 6.68 -22.86
C LYS A 481 -28.73 5.17 -23.04
N ASP A 482 -28.20 4.32 -22.16
CA ASP A 482 -28.52 2.90 -22.12
C ASP A 482 -29.83 2.66 -21.38
N THR A 483 -30.92 2.87 -22.11
CA THR A 483 -32.26 2.79 -21.54
C THR A 483 -32.71 1.37 -21.18
N GLU A 484 -32.09 0.32 -21.71
CA GLU A 484 -32.44 -1.06 -21.39
C GLU A 484 -31.81 -1.46 -20.05
N ALA A 485 -30.51 -1.23 -19.89
CA ALA A 485 -29.81 -1.47 -18.63
C ALA A 485 -30.35 -0.63 -17.47
N ALA A 486 -30.71 0.64 -17.74
CA ALA A 486 -31.36 1.51 -16.76
C ALA A 486 -32.68 0.90 -16.25
N MET A 487 -33.55 0.44 -17.16
CA MET A 487 -34.85 -0.14 -16.78
C MET A 487 -34.73 -1.50 -16.09
N GLN A 488 -33.75 -2.31 -16.47
CA GLN A 488 -33.43 -3.54 -15.74
C GLN A 488 -33.03 -3.21 -14.30
N THR A 489 -32.11 -2.26 -14.11
CA THR A 489 -31.65 -1.82 -12.79
C THR A 489 -32.81 -1.25 -11.97
N VAL A 490 -33.73 -0.49 -12.57
CA VAL A 490 -34.96 -0.01 -11.90
C VAL A 490 -35.80 -1.17 -11.35
N GLY A 491 -35.94 -2.27 -12.09
CA GLY A 491 -36.63 -3.46 -11.63
C GLY A 491 -35.98 -4.05 -10.37
N GLU A 492 -34.66 -4.13 -10.35
CA GLU A 492 -33.88 -4.63 -9.21
C GLU A 492 -33.99 -3.70 -7.99
N ILE A 493 -33.95 -2.39 -8.20
CA ILE A 493 -34.16 -1.39 -7.15
C ILE A 493 -35.55 -1.54 -6.51
N ARG A 494 -36.61 -1.72 -7.32
CA ARG A 494 -37.97 -1.93 -6.80
C ARG A 494 -38.07 -3.18 -5.94
N GLY A 495 -37.38 -4.26 -6.32
CA GLY A 495 -37.25 -5.47 -5.50
C GLY A 495 -36.63 -5.17 -4.14
N LEU A 496 -35.48 -4.49 -4.12
CA LEU A 496 -34.79 -4.09 -2.88
C LEU A 496 -35.67 -3.22 -1.97
N ILE A 497 -36.41 -2.26 -2.54
CA ILE A 497 -37.34 -1.41 -1.79
C ILE A 497 -38.45 -2.24 -1.16
N GLN A 498 -39.02 -3.19 -1.89
CA GLN A 498 -40.09 -4.05 -1.36
C GLN A 498 -39.61 -4.91 -0.19
N ASP A 499 -38.41 -5.48 -0.31
CA ASP A 499 -37.78 -6.26 0.77
C ASP A 499 -37.49 -5.41 2.01
N LEU A 500 -36.99 -4.17 1.81
CA LEU A 500 -36.75 -3.21 2.87
C LEU A 500 -38.04 -2.81 3.60
N ARG A 501 -39.12 -2.53 2.85
CA ARG A 501 -40.43 -2.18 3.43
C ARG A 501 -40.98 -3.27 4.35
N ASN A 502 -40.80 -4.54 3.98
CA ASN A 502 -41.23 -5.67 4.81
C ASN A 502 -40.46 -5.77 6.14
N LYS A 503 -39.26 -5.18 6.23
CA LYS A 503 -38.37 -5.24 7.39
C LYS A 503 -38.46 -4.02 8.31
N LEU A 504 -39.08 -2.93 7.88
CA LEU A 504 -39.14 -1.65 8.60
C LEU A 504 -40.48 -1.47 9.33
N THR A 505 -40.42 -1.13 10.62
CA THR A 505 -41.63 -0.99 11.47
C THR A 505 -42.01 0.46 11.82
N ALA A 506 -41.09 1.43 11.75
CA ALA A 506 -41.27 2.90 11.62
C ALA A 506 -40.03 3.62 12.16
N SER A 507 -39.37 4.48 11.35
CA SER A 507 -38.18 5.28 11.72
C SER A 507 -37.73 6.18 10.54
N PRO A 508 -36.86 7.20 10.70
CA PRO A 508 -36.23 8.02 9.64
C PRO A 508 -35.73 7.27 8.38
N GLN A 509 -35.46 5.96 8.44
CA GLN A 509 -35.15 5.15 7.26
C GLN A 509 -36.31 5.08 6.24
N LEU A 510 -37.57 5.30 6.66
CA LEU A 510 -38.72 5.35 5.76
C LEU A 510 -38.64 6.55 4.80
N GLU A 511 -38.07 7.67 5.24
CA GLU A 511 -37.88 8.86 4.39
C GLU A 511 -36.90 8.59 3.24
N GLN A 512 -35.87 7.76 3.48
CA GLN A 512 -34.91 7.35 2.45
C GLN A 512 -35.58 6.45 1.40
N ILE A 513 -36.52 5.60 1.80
CA ILE A 513 -37.31 4.79 0.89
C ILE A 513 -38.25 5.66 0.06
N ILE A 514 -38.91 6.64 0.68
CA ILE A 514 -39.77 7.59 -0.04
C ILE A 514 -38.96 8.34 -1.09
N ALA A 515 -37.79 8.89 -0.71
CA ALA A 515 -36.89 9.57 -1.63
C ALA A 515 -36.39 8.63 -2.75
N ALA A 516 -36.08 7.37 -2.44
CA ALA A 516 -35.68 6.40 -3.44
C ALA A 516 -36.79 6.07 -4.46
N ASN A 517 -38.05 5.97 -4.02
CA ASN A 517 -39.16 5.74 -4.95
C ASN A 517 -39.38 6.94 -5.89
N ALA A 518 -39.34 8.15 -5.34
CA ALA A 518 -39.47 9.37 -6.14
C ALA A 518 -38.32 9.52 -7.15
N ASP A 519 -37.08 9.18 -6.77
CA ASP A 519 -35.92 9.17 -7.66
C ASP A 519 -36.05 8.13 -8.79
N ILE A 520 -36.57 6.94 -8.49
CA ILE A 520 -36.84 5.92 -9.52
C ILE A 520 -37.91 6.40 -10.50
N SER A 521 -38.95 7.09 -10.02
CA SER A 521 -39.98 7.68 -10.87
C SER A 521 -39.39 8.78 -11.76
N LEU A 522 -38.52 9.65 -11.22
CA LEU A 522 -37.77 10.64 -12.00
C LEU A 522 -36.93 9.96 -13.09
N LEU A 523 -36.12 8.98 -12.70
CA LEU A 523 -35.24 8.22 -13.60
C LEU A 523 -36.02 7.47 -14.69
N THR A 524 -37.13 6.82 -14.33
CA THR A 524 -38.00 6.12 -15.29
C THR A 524 -38.64 7.12 -16.26
N GLY A 525 -39.04 8.28 -15.77
CA GLY A 525 -39.54 9.38 -16.60
C GLY A 525 -38.49 9.86 -17.61
N ASP A 526 -37.24 9.98 -17.19
CA ASP A 526 -36.10 10.35 -18.04
C ASP A 526 -35.82 9.30 -19.12
N VAL A 527 -35.88 8.03 -18.77
CA VAL A 527 -35.75 6.93 -19.75
C VAL A 527 -36.84 7.01 -20.82
N TYR A 528 -38.11 7.22 -20.42
CA TYR A 528 -39.20 7.38 -21.38
C TYR A 528 -39.06 8.64 -22.22
N ASN A 529 -38.54 9.73 -21.65
CA ASN A 529 -38.24 10.95 -22.40
C ASN A 529 -37.16 10.71 -23.46
N ILE A 530 -36.08 9.98 -23.14
CA ILE A 530 -35.05 9.57 -24.10
C ILE A 530 -35.65 8.70 -25.23
N LYS A 531 -36.58 7.80 -24.89
CA LYS A 531 -37.34 6.99 -25.85
C LYS A 531 -38.42 7.77 -26.62
N GLN A 532 -38.57 9.07 -26.36
CA GLN A 532 -39.59 9.94 -26.95
C GLN A 532 -41.04 9.53 -26.62
N ASP A 533 -41.25 8.78 -25.54
CA ASP A 533 -42.58 8.45 -24.99
C ASP A 533 -42.97 9.49 -23.93
N VAL A 534 -43.42 10.64 -24.43
CA VAL A 534 -43.72 11.82 -23.60
C VAL A 534 -44.86 11.56 -22.61
N GLU A 535 -45.89 10.82 -23.01
CA GLU A 535 -47.05 10.53 -22.17
C GLU A 535 -46.62 9.73 -20.92
N ARG A 536 -45.83 8.67 -21.13
CA ARG A 536 -45.32 7.87 -20.01
C ARG A 536 -44.34 8.67 -19.16
N SER A 537 -43.46 9.44 -19.78
CA SER A 537 -42.50 10.29 -19.06
C SER A 537 -43.20 11.21 -18.05
N ILE A 538 -44.24 11.92 -18.49
CA ILE A 538 -45.00 12.84 -17.64
C ILE A 538 -45.77 12.11 -16.54
N ARG A 539 -46.32 10.93 -16.85
CA ARG A 539 -47.01 10.11 -15.85
C ARG A 539 -46.04 9.70 -14.73
N GLU A 540 -44.83 9.27 -15.07
CA GLU A 540 -43.81 8.90 -14.07
C GLU A 540 -43.36 10.11 -13.24
N TYR A 541 -43.17 11.29 -13.84
CA TYR A 541 -42.84 12.49 -13.06
C TYR A 541 -43.95 12.87 -12.07
N ARG A 542 -45.22 12.81 -12.50
CA ARG A 542 -46.37 13.06 -11.60
C ARG A 542 -46.45 12.02 -10.48
N GLU A 543 -46.13 10.77 -10.78
CA GLU A 543 -46.06 9.70 -9.78
C GLU A 543 -44.93 9.93 -8.77
N GLY A 544 -43.76 10.39 -9.22
CA GLY A 544 -42.66 10.75 -8.30
C GLY A 544 -43.06 11.87 -7.33
N LEU A 545 -43.80 12.88 -7.80
CA LEU A 545 -44.30 13.95 -6.95
C LEU A 545 -45.37 13.48 -5.96
N SER A 546 -46.25 12.57 -6.37
CA SER A 546 -47.33 12.05 -5.50
C SER A 546 -46.79 11.33 -4.26
N GLN A 547 -45.56 10.80 -4.35
CA GLN A 547 -44.88 10.07 -3.30
C GLN A 547 -44.13 10.99 -2.32
N LEU A 548 -43.81 12.21 -2.71
CA LEU A 548 -43.13 13.18 -1.85
C LEU A 548 -44.17 13.90 -0.97
N PRO A 549 -43.96 13.98 0.35
CA PRO A 549 -44.94 14.62 1.22
C PRO A 549 -44.99 16.14 0.99
N ASN A 550 -46.20 16.72 1.00
CA ASN A 550 -46.40 18.17 1.02
C ASN A 550 -45.99 18.73 2.39
N MET A 551 -44.69 18.90 2.64
CA MET A 551 -44.20 19.50 3.89
C MET A 551 -43.22 20.62 3.61
N GLY A 552 -43.31 21.71 4.38
CA GLY A 552 -42.58 22.96 4.16
C GLY A 552 -41.04 22.85 4.19
N SER A 553 -40.37 24.00 4.06
CA SER A 553 -38.94 24.18 3.76
C SER A 553 -37.90 23.58 4.74
N ASP A 554 -38.31 22.83 5.77
CA ASP A 554 -37.45 22.18 6.78
C ASP A 554 -37.21 20.68 6.48
N THR A 555 -37.50 20.22 5.27
CA THR A 555 -37.29 18.84 4.77
C THR A 555 -35.83 18.50 4.48
N ALA A 556 -35.50 17.20 4.51
CA ALA A 556 -34.18 16.67 4.15
C ALA A 556 -33.75 17.09 2.73
N TYR A 557 -32.49 17.51 2.57
CA TYR A 557 -31.90 18.03 1.32
C TYR A 557 -32.27 17.23 0.06
N THR A 558 -32.26 15.89 0.15
CA THR A 558 -32.57 14.97 -0.94
C THR A 558 -34.00 15.12 -1.47
N GLN A 559 -34.98 15.35 -0.59
CA GLN A 559 -36.38 15.53 -1.01
C GLN A 559 -36.56 16.85 -1.77
N ASN A 560 -35.92 17.93 -1.30
CA ASN A 560 -35.95 19.22 -1.98
C ASN A 560 -35.34 19.13 -3.38
N TYR A 561 -34.22 18.40 -3.52
CA TYR A 561 -33.61 18.14 -4.81
C TYR A 561 -34.55 17.39 -5.76
N LEU A 562 -35.19 16.31 -5.28
CA LEU A 562 -36.12 15.52 -6.11
C LEU A 562 -37.37 16.31 -6.51
N SER A 563 -37.97 17.06 -5.58
CA SER A 563 -39.09 17.98 -5.88
C SER A 563 -38.70 19.02 -6.93
N PHE A 564 -37.50 19.60 -6.81
CA PHE A 564 -36.96 20.55 -7.78
C PHE A 564 -36.84 19.93 -9.18
N GLU A 565 -36.21 18.76 -9.30
CA GLU A 565 -36.01 18.10 -10.60
C GLU A 565 -37.34 17.68 -11.24
N LEU A 566 -38.23 17.04 -10.48
CA LEU A 566 -39.54 16.59 -10.97
C LEU A 566 -40.40 17.76 -11.46
N HIS A 567 -40.51 18.83 -10.67
CA HIS A 567 -41.22 20.04 -11.10
C HIS A 567 -40.54 20.72 -12.29
N SER A 568 -39.21 20.73 -12.34
CA SER A 568 -38.47 21.30 -13.47
C SER A 568 -38.76 20.54 -14.78
N ARG A 569 -38.86 19.20 -14.74
CA ARG A 569 -39.21 18.40 -15.93
C ARG A 569 -40.65 18.64 -16.39
N LEU A 570 -41.59 18.76 -15.45
CA LEU A 570 -42.98 19.05 -15.78
C LEU A 570 -43.18 20.47 -16.31
N ALA A 571 -42.44 21.46 -15.78
CA ALA A 571 -42.50 22.84 -16.25
C ALA A 571 -42.11 23.00 -17.73
N VAL A 572 -41.16 22.19 -18.20
CA VAL A 572 -40.69 22.25 -19.61
C VAL A 572 -41.33 21.18 -20.50
N ALA A 573 -42.31 20.44 -19.99
CA ALA A 573 -42.99 19.39 -20.74
C ALA A 573 -43.81 19.98 -21.92
N PRO A 574 -43.90 19.27 -23.06
CA PRO A 574 -44.60 19.79 -24.23
C PRO A 574 -46.12 19.70 -24.09
N GLN A 575 -46.81 20.64 -24.74
CA GLN A 575 -48.27 20.56 -24.94
C GLN A 575 -48.65 19.40 -25.87
N PRO A 576 -49.84 18.80 -25.72
CA PRO A 576 -50.94 19.15 -24.81
C PRO A 576 -50.86 18.44 -23.44
N PHE A 577 -49.80 17.69 -23.14
CA PHE A 577 -49.73 16.84 -21.96
C PHE A 577 -49.63 17.60 -20.63
N VAL A 578 -49.01 18.79 -20.67
CA VAL A 578 -49.01 19.79 -19.60
C VAL A 578 -49.50 21.10 -20.20
N THR A 579 -50.50 21.71 -19.58
CA THR A 579 -51.05 22.99 -20.06
C THR A 579 -50.10 24.15 -19.74
N ILE A 580 -50.26 25.29 -20.42
CA ILE A 580 -49.43 26.49 -20.14
C ILE A 580 -49.52 26.91 -18.67
N ALA A 581 -50.74 26.96 -18.12
CA ALA A 581 -50.97 27.33 -16.73
C ALA A 581 -50.36 26.31 -15.74
N GLU A 582 -50.50 25.01 -16.03
CA GLU A 582 -49.90 23.94 -15.22
C GLU A 582 -48.37 24.00 -15.24
N ALA A 583 -47.78 24.22 -16.42
CA ALA A 583 -46.34 24.37 -16.61
C ALA A 583 -45.78 25.54 -15.80
N ALA A 584 -46.46 26.69 -15.81
CA ALA A 584 -46.08 27.86 -15.01
C ALA A 584 -46.19 27.59 -13.50
N HIS A 585 -47.23 26.88 -13.06
CA HIS A 585 -47.34 26.48 -11.65
C HIS A 585 -46.19 25.56 -11.22
N HIS A 586 -45.83 24.58 -12.05
CA HIS A 586 -44.65 23.74 -11.80
C HIS A 586 -43.34 24.53 -11.83
N ALA A 587 -43.22 25.58 -12.66
CA ALA A 587 -42.05 26.44 -12.67
C ALA A 587 -41.87 27.21 -11.34
N ILE A 588 -42.98 27.70 -10.76
CA ILE A 588 -42.98 28.36 -9.43
C ILE A 588 -42.59 27.36 -8.34
N LEU A 589 -43.20 26.16 -8.36
CA LEU A 589 -42.87 25.11 -7.38
C LEU A 589 -41.42 24.63 -7.51
N ALA A 590 -40.89 24.49 -8.72
CA ALA A 590 -39.47 24.20 -8.93
C ALA A 590 -38.59 25.28 -8.28
N ALA A 591 -38.89 26.56 -8.51
CA ALA A 591 -38.16 27.65 -7.86
C ALA A 591 -38.23 27.58 -6.32
N GLN A 592 -39.37 27.14 -5.76
CA GLN A 592 -39.56 27.00 -4.30
C GLN A 592 -38.63 25.97 -3.68
N TRP A 593 -38.46 24.82 -4.34
CA TRP A 593 -37.66 23.70 -3.86
C TRP A 593 -36.18 23.81 -4.23
N GLY A 594 -35.86 24.55 -5.30
CA GLY A 594 -34.50 24.74 -5.77
C GLY A 594 -33.57 25.32 -4.69
N ARG A 595 -32.39 24.72 -4.53
CA ARG A 595 -31.30 25.22 -3.70
C ARG A 595 -29.98 25.15 -4.47
N GLY A 596 -29.05 26.04 -4.15
CA GLY A 596 -27.68 26.01 -4.71
C GLY A 596 -27.61 26.18 -6.24
N VAL A 597 -26.53 25.69 -6.84
CA VAL A 597 -26.14 26.00 -8.23
C VAL A 597 -27.18 25.54 -9.26
N LEU A 598 -27.82 24.38 -9.06
CA LEU A 598 -28.76 23.80 -10.04
C LEU A 598 -29.99 24.69 -10.27
N SER A 599 -30.53 25.28 -9.19
CA SER A 599 -31.65 26.24 -9.28
C SER A 599 -31.31 27.46 -10.15
N MET A 600 -30.04 27.90 -10.15
CA MET A 600 -29.56 29.06 -10.91
C MET A 600 -29.44 28.73 -12.39
N GLN A 601 -29.08 27.49 -12.73
CA GLN A 601 -29.01 27.05 -14.13
C GLN A 601 -30.39 27.00 -14.79
N LYS A 602 -31.43 26.72 -14.00
CA LYS A 602 -32.81 26.59 -14.48
C LYS A 602 -33.64 27.87 -14.37
N PHE A 603 -33.11 28.94 -13.76
CA PHE A 603 -33.84 30.21 -13.59
C PHE A 603 -34.44 30.72 -14.90
N VAL A 604 -33.60 30.91 -15.94
CA VAL A 604 -34.04 31.46 -17.23
C VAL A 604 -35.06 30.52 -17.92
N PRO A 605 -34.80 29.22 -18.08
CA PRO A 605 -35.79 28.30 -18.65
C PRO A 605 -37.14 28.29 -17.93
N LEU A 606 -37.15 28.31 -16.59
CA LEU A 606 -38.38 28.29 -15.80
C LEU A 606 -39.13 29.63 -15.90
N ALA A 607 -38.42 30.75 -15.85
CA ALA A 607 -39.00 32.07 -16.04
C ALA A 607 -39.66 32.23 -17.41
N GLN A 608 -39.04 31.68 -18.47
CA GLN A 608 -39.61 31.70 -19.82
C GLN A 608 -40.91 30.87 -19.91
N VAL A 609 -41.03 29.78 -19.16
CA VAL A 609 -42.28 29.02 -19.06
C VAL A 609 -43.37 29.86 -18.41
N VAL A 610 -43.05 30.55 -17.31
CA VAL A 610 -43.98 31.47 -16.63
C VAL A 610 -44.40 32.61 -17.55
N LEU A 611 -43.45 33.22 -18.27
CA LEU A 611 -43.73 34.34 -19.18
C LEU A 611 -44.70 33.96 -20.31
N LYS A 612 -44.64 32.71 -20.80
CA LYS A 612 -45.61 32.20 -21.77
C LYS A 612 -47.03 32.12 -21.20
N ALA A 613 -47.18 31.82 -19.91
CA ALA A 613 -48.47 31.83 -19.25
C ALA A 613 -48.99 33.24 -18.99
N THR A 614 -48.09 34.23 -18.94
CA THR A 614 -48.43 35.65 -18.77
C THR A 614 -48.63 36.42 -20.07
N ALA A 615 -48.48 35.75 -21.21
CA ALA A 615 -48.67 36.36 -22.52
C ALA A 615 -50.10 36.90 -22.66
N ASP A 616 -50.25 38.01 -23.40
CA ASP A 616 -51.54 38.69 -23.61
C ASP A 616 -52.29 39.09 -22.32
N GLN A 617 -51.57 39.23 -21.20
CA GLN A 617 -52.09 39.55 -19.86
C GLN A 617 -52.98 38.47 -19.22
N GLU A 618 -52.86 37.21 -19.65
CA GLU A 618 -53.48 36.11 -18.91
C GLU A 618 -52.68 35.85 -17.62
N GLN A 619 -53.31 35.87 -16.44
CA GLN A 619 -52.68 35.51 -15.16
C GLN A 619 -51.29 36.17 -14.84
N PRO A 620 -51.13 37.50 -14.94
CA PRO A 620 -49.84 38.18 -14.74
C PRO A 620 -49.24 37.97 -13.34
N GLU A 621 -50.07 37.67 -12.33
CA GLU A 621 -49.67 37.33 -10.97
C GLU A 621 -48.69 36.14 -10.91
N LEU A 622 -48.68 35.24 -11.91
CA LEU A 622 -47.73 34.13 -11.94
C LEU A 622 -46.27 34.59 -12.08
N ALA A 623 -46.01 35.67 -12.80
CA ALA A 623 -44.67 36.26 -12.90
C ALA A 623 -44.21 36.83 -11.55
N LEU A 624 -45.14 37.44 -10.81
CA LEU A 624 -44.92 37.96 -9.48
C LEU A 624 -44.59 36.82 -8.49
N ASP A 625 -45.43 35.77 -8.46
CA ASP A 625 -45.25 34.59 -7.60
C ASP A 625 -43.92 33.88 -7.89
N PHE A 626 -43.58 33.70 -9.17
CA PHE A 626 -42.31 33.09 -9.56
C PHE A 626 -41.11 33.89 -9.07
N CYS A 627 -41.09 35.20 -9.29
CA CYS A 627 -39.95 36.03 -8.92
C CYS A 627 -39.82 36.17 -7.40
N GLU A 628 -40.94 36.26 -6.67
CA GLU A 628 -40.94 36.26 -5.21
C GLU A 628 -40.31 34.97 -4.69
N VAL A 629 -40.71 33.81 -5.22
CA VAL A 629 -40.14 32.54 -4.79
C VAL A 629 -38.69 32.36 -5.26
N ALA A 630 -38.36 32.70 -6.50
CA ALA A 630 -37.04 32.46 -7.08
C ALA A 630 -35.95 33.43 -6.58
N LEU A 631 -36.33 34.64 -6.17
CA LEU A 631 -35.41 35.70 -5.76
C LEU A 631 -35.49 36.05 -4.27
N ALA A 632 -36.59 35.76 -3.57
CA ALA A 632 -36.78 36.09 -2.15
C ALA A 632 -36.47 34.93 -1.17
N VAL A 633 -35.91 33.80 -1.63
CA VAL A 633 -35.65 32.64 -0.77
C VAL A 633 -34.77 33.00 0.42
N LYS A 634 -35.31 32.84 1.64
CA LYS A 634 -34.53 32.83 2.89
C LYS A 634 -33.41 31.78 2.77
N GLY A 635 -32.18 32.23 2.52
CA GLY A 635 -30.97 31.40 2.60
C GLY A 635 -30.12 31.26 1.34
N ILE A 636 -30.55 31.75 0.16
CA ILE A 636 -29.67 31.81 -1.02
C ILE A 636 -29.31 33.28 -1.29
N PRO A 637 -28.08 33.72 -1.00
CA PRO A 637 -27.63 35.04 -1.39
C PRO A 637 -27.83 35.26 -2.89
N ILE A 638 -28.48 36.36 -3.29
CA ILE A 638 -28.55 36.84 -4.69
C ILE A 638 -27.15 36.84 -5.37
N GLN A 639 -26.08 36.91 -4.56
CA GLN A 639 -24.67 36.75 -4.92
C GLN A 639 -24.34 35.45 -5.65
N HIS A 640 -25.04 34.35 -5.41
CA HIS A 640 -24.77 33.10 -6.10
C HIS A 640 -25.29 33.08 -7.54
N LEU A 641 -26.40 33.79 -7.85
CA LEU A 641 -26.87 33.97 -9.24
C LEU A 641 -25.76 34.57 -10.12
N ALA A 642 -24.97 35.48 -9.55
CA ALA A 642 -23.82 36.08 -10.22
C ALA A 642 -22.79 35.04 -10.68
N ILE A 643 -22.52 34.00 -9.87
CA ILE A 643 -21.47 33.02 -10.15
C ILE A 643 -21.76 32.28 -11.45
N TYR A 644 -23.04 31.95 -11.71
CA TYR A 644 -23.45 31.23 -12.91
C TYR A 644 -23.84 32.18 -14.05
N LEU A 645 -24.85 33.04 -13.83
CA LEU A 645 -25.42 33.89 -14.88
C LEU A 645 -24.47 35.01 -15.30
N GLY A 646 -23.60 35.48 -14.38
CA GLY A 646 -22.55 36.46 -14.69
C GLY A 646 -21.23 35.84 -15.18
N ARG A 647 -21.17 34.51 -15.37
CA ARG A 647 -19.93 33.82 -15.77
C ARG A 647 -19.53 34.10 -17.22
N GLN A 648 -20.53 34.12 -18.10
CA GLN A 648 -20.40 34.23 -19.55
C GLN A 648 -21.38 35.28 -20.09
N ALA A 649 -21.00 35.96 -21.17
CA ALA A 649 -21.82 37.02 -21.76
C ALA A 649 -23.18 36.51 -22.26
N GLN A 650 -23.23 35.27 -22.79
CA GLN A 650 -24.48 34.66 -23.25
C GLN A 650 -25.49 34.50 -22.10
N SER A 651 -25.08 33.87 -20.99
CA SER A 651 -25.95 33.65 -19.84
C SER A 651 -26.46 34.95 -19.22
N ALA A 652 -25.63 36.00 -19.20
CA ALA A 652 -26.01 37.31 -18.70
C ALA A 652 -27.04 37.99 -19.61
N ARG A 653 -26.91 37.85 -20.94
CA ARG A 653 -27.91 38.36 -21.89
C ARG A 653 -29.25 37.65 -21.72
N ASP A 654 -29.24 36.32 -21.70
CA ASP A 654 -30.46 35.53 -21.57
C ASP A 654 -31.19 35.88 -20.27
N PHE A 655 -30.43 36.08 -19.19
CA PHE A 655 -30.96 36.57 -17.92
C PHE A 655 -31.54 37.98 -18.02
N LEU A 656 -30.84 38.94 -18.64
CA LEU A 656 -31.33 40.32 -18.76
C LEU A 656 -32.61 40.42 -19.58
N THR A 657 -32.69 39.74 -20.73
CA THR A 657 -33.89 39.74 -21.56
C THR A 657 -35.07 39.15 -20.79
N THR A 658 -34.88 38.02 -20.11
CA THR A 658 -35.91 37.44 -19.24
C THR A 658 -36.27 38.35 -18.07
N ALA A 659 -35.31 39.04 -17.45
CA ALA A 659 -35.56 39.98 -16.36
C ALA A 659 -36.34 41.22 -16.84
N TYR A 660 -36.07 41.70 -18.06
CA TYR A 660 -36.84 42.76 -18.70
C TYR A 660 -38.30 42.33 -18.90
N GLU A 661 -38.55 41.17 -19.51
CA GLU A 661 -39.89 40.65 -19.77
C GLU A 661 -40.69 40.45 -18.46
N LEU A 662 -40.05 39.91 -17.42
CA LEU A 662 -40.64 39.79 -16.09
C LEU A 662 -40.97 41.16 -15.49
N SER A 663 -40.04 42.11 -15.56
CA SER A 663 -40.24 43.45 -15.01
C SER A 663 -41.35 44.22 -15.73
N ASP A 664 -41.44 44.11 -17.06
CA ASP A 664 -42.51 44.73 -17.86
C ASP A 664 -43.88 44.12 -17.54
N THR A 665 -43.93 42.80 -17.30
CA THR A 665 -45.15 42.10 -16.89
C THR A 665 -45.59 42.54 -15.49
N ILE A 666 -44.66 42.57 -14.53
CA ILE A 666 -44.93 42.90 -13.12
C ILE A 666 -45.29 44.39 -12.95
N LEU A 667 -44.71 45.30 -13.73
CA LEU A 667 -45.01 46.72 -13.68
C LEU A 667 -46.50 47.03 -13.92
N LYS A 668 -47.19 46.16 -14.68
CA LYS A 668 -48.61 46.31 -15.01
C LYS A 668 -49.56 45.84 -13.89
N ILE A 669 -49.02 45.25 -12.82
CA ILE A 669 -49.78 44.73 -11.67
C ILE A 669 -49.78 45.77 -10.55
N ASP A 670 -50.96 46.27 -10.20
CA ASP A 670 -51.15 47.23 -9.10
C ASP A 670 -51.16 46.52 -7.74
N SER A 671 -49.97 46.30 -7.17
CA SER A 671 -49.78 45.60 -5.90
C SER A 671 -48.50 46.04 -5.19
N ASP A 672 -48.54 46.16 -3.86
CA ASP A 672 -47.35 46.43 -3.03
C ASP A 672 -46.26 45.33 -3.19
N ARG A 673 -46.68 44.11 -3.56
CA ARG A 673 -45.78 43.00 -3.89
C ARG A 673 -44.96 43.31 -5.13
N SER A 674 -45.52 43.98 -6.13
CA SER A 674 -44.84 44.33 -7.40
C SER A 674 -43.58 45.16 -7.14
N THR A 675 -43.68 46.18 -6.29
CA THR A 675 -42.53 47.02 -5.91
C THR A 675 -41.42 46.22 -5.25
N SER A 676 -41.78 45.33 -4.31
CA SER A 676 -40.81 44.50 -3.59
C SER A 676 -40.09 43.52 -4.52
N VAL A 677 -40.81 42.91 -5.45
CA VAL A 677 -40.24 41.98 -6.43
C VAL A 677 -39.37 42.70 -7.47
N LEU A 678 -39.78 43.87 -7.95
CA LEU A 678 -38.96 44.68 -8.88
C LEU A 678 -37.63 45.10 -8.24
N LEU A 679 -37.62 45.37 -6.92
CA LEU A 679 -36.39 45.61 -6.17
C LEU A 679 -35.48 44.38 -6.16
N LEU A 680 -36.02 43.17 -5.92
CA LEU A 680 -35.24 41.93 -5.96
C LEU A 680 -34.64 41.67 -7.35
N ILE A 681 -35.41 41.91 -8.41
CA ILE A 681 -34.93 41.79 -9.80
C ILE A 681 -33.78 42.78 -10.04
N ALA A 682 -33.93 44.04 -9.61
CA ALA A 682 -32.87 45.05 -9.73
C ALA A 682 -31.58 44.61 -9.02
N GLU A 683 -31.68 44.07 -7.80
CA GLU A 683 -30.54 43.55 -7.05
C GLU A 683 -29.86 42.37 -7.74
N ALA A 684 -30.64 41.43 -8.28
CA ALA A 684 -30.12 40.30 -9.05
C ALA A 684 -29.35 40.77 -10.30
N ILE A 685 -29.89 41.74 -11.04
CA ILE A 685 -29.24 42.35 -12.21
C ILE A 685 -27.92 43.01 -11.83
N ILE A 686 -27.91 43.86 -10.81
CA ILE A 686 -26.70 44.56 -10.34
C ILE A 686 -25.59 43.55 -10.04
N VAL A 687 -25.93 42.50 -9.31
CA VAL A 687 -24.97 41.49 -8.87
C VAL A 687 -24.44 40.65 -10.04
N VAL A 688 -25.32 40.19 -10.94
CA VAL A 688 -24.94 39.44 -12.15
C VAL A 688 -24.02 40.27 -13.04
N LEU A 689 -24.37 41.54 -13.30
CA LEU A 689 -23.58 42.41 -14.17
C LEU A 689 -22.26 42.85 -13.54
N ARG A 690 -22.22 43.10 -12.22
CA ARG A 690 -20.94 43.35 -11.51
C ARG A 690 -20.00 42.17 -11.62
N ASN A 691 -20.49 40.93 -11.52
CA ASN A 691 -19.64 39.75 -11.69
C ASN A 691 -19.15 39.59 -13.13
N LEU A 692 -20.02 39.88 -14.11
CA LEU A 692 -19.64 39.89 -15.52
C LEU A 692 -18.57 40.95 -15.82
N LEU A 693 -18.71 42.16 -15.26
CA LEU A 693 -17.76 43.27 -15.42
C LEU A 693 -16.36 42.97 -14.85
N ARG A 694 -16.24 42.12 -13.81
CA ARG A 694 -14.92 41.64 -13.36
C ARG A 694 -14.15 40.90 -14.46
N ARG A 695 -14.87 40.39 -15.47
CA ARG A 695 -14.35 39.64 -16.62
C ARG A 695 -14.48 40.43 -17.92
N ARG A 696 -14.62 41.76 -17.84
CA ARG A 696 -14.90 42.64 -18.98
C ARG A 696 -13.97 42.47 -20.18
N GLN A 697 -12.72 42.06 -19.97
CA GLN A 697 -11.74 41.81 -21.04
C GLN A 697 -12.10 40.61 -21.92
N THR A 698 -12.90 39.66 -21.42
CA THR A 698 -13.31 38.45 -22.16
C THR A 698 -14.67 38.60 -22.85
N ILE A 699 -15.32 39.77 -22.73
CA ILE A 699 -16.64 40.04 -23.33
C ILE A 699 -16.46 40.73 -24.69
N SER A 700 -17.07 40.17 -25.74
CA SER A 700 -17.03 40.77 -27.08
C SER A 700 -17.70 42.15 -27.11
N VAL A 701 -17.27 43.02 -28.03
CA VAL A 701 -17.90 44.34 -28.22
C VAL A 701 -19.38 44.22 -28.57
N LYS A 702 -19.73 43.21 -29.38
CA LYS A 702 -21.11 42.90 -29.75
C LYS A 702 -21.96 42.59 -28.52
N ASP A 703 -21.47 41.74 -27.63
CA ASP A 703 -22.22 41.33 -26.44
C ASP A 703 -22.36 42.49 -25.45
N ARG A 704 -21.34 43.34 -25.28
CA ARG A 704 -21.45 44.54 -24.44
C ARG A 704 -22.52 45.50 -24.93
N ASN A 705 -22.59 45.74 -26.25
CA ASN A 705 -23.60 46.63 -26.83
C ASN A 705 -25.01 46.08 -26.61
N ILE A 706 -25.20 44.76 -26.79
CA ILE A 706 -26.50 44.13 -26.54
C ILE A 706 -26.88 44.24 -25.07
N ILE A 707 -25.98 43.88 -24.15
CA ILE A 707 -26.22 43.96 -22.70
C ILE A 707 -26.52 45.39 -22.27
N SER A 708 -25.79 46.39 -22.80
CA SER A 708 -26.03 47.80 -22.51
C SER A 708 -27.41 48.25 -22.98
N ASN A 709 -27.81 47.89 -24.19
CA ASN A 709 -29.13 48.25 -24.73
C ASN A 709 -30.27 47.62 -23.92
N GLU A 710 -30.17 46.32 -23.58
CA GLU A 710 -31.15 45.64 -22.73
C GLU A 710 -31.27 46.29 -21.34
N LEU A 711 -30.13 46.71 -20.79
CA LEU A 711 -30.07 47.39 -19.50
C LEU A 711 -30.75 48.77 -19.52
N ASP A 712 -30.60 49.54 -20.61
CA ASP A 712 -31.27 50.84 -20.76
C ASP A 712 -32.80 50.71 -20.73
N TYR A 713 -33.35 49.66 -21.35
CA TYR A 713 -34.80 49.38 -21.30
C TYR A 713 -35.26 49.04 -19.87
N ILE A 714 -34.49 48.25 -19.14
CA ILE A 714 -34.80 47.90 -17.74
C ILE A 714 -34.74 49.13 -16.83
N ILE A 715 -33.74 50.02 -17.03
CA ILE A 715 -33.61 51.27 -16.28
C ILE A 715 -34.84 52.15 -16.48
N ASP A 716 -35.38 52.25 -17.71
CA ASP A 716 -36.61 52.99 -17.99
C ASP A 716 -37.84 52.39 -17.26
N ILE A 717 -37.96 51.05 -17.23
CA ILE A 717 -38.99 50.36 -16.44
C ILE A 717 -38.86 50.71 -14.95
N PHE A 718 -37.66 50.64 -14.38
CA PHE A 718 -37.44 50.91 -12.96
C PHE A 718 -37.60 52.38 -12.57
N LYS A 719 -37.36 53.33 -13.50
CA LYS A 719 -37.67 54.75 -13.28
C LYS A 719 -39.17 55.02 -13.22
N ARG A 720 -39.97 54.20 -13.91
CA ARG A 720 -41.44 54.27 -13.90
C ARG A 720 -42.06 53.50 -12.73
N SER A 721 -41.26 52.75 -11.98
CA SER A 721 -41.67 52.00 -10.79
C SER A 721 -41.23 52.70 -9.50
N GLN A 722 -41.56 52.11 -8.35
CA GLN A 722 -41.14 52.59 -7.03
C GLN A 722 -39.79 52.01 -6.57
N VAL A 723 -38.94 51.52 -7.49
CA VAL A 723 -37.59 51.05 -7.15
C VAL A 723 -36.73 52.24 -6.66
N PRO A 724 -35.96 52.09 -5.55
CA PRO A 724 -35.15 53.18 -5.02
C PRO A 724 -34.15 53.75 -6.04
N LEU A 725 -34.06 55.08 -6.11
CA LEU A 725 -33.17 55.80 -7.02
C LEU A 725 -31.70 55.38 -6.92
N GLU A 726 -31.25 54.93 -5.75
CA GLU A 726 -29.91 54.40 -5.53
C GLU A 726 -29.63 53.15 -6.39
N LYS A 727 -30.59 52.23 -6.49
CA LYS A 727 -30.46 51.02 -7.32
C LYS A 727 -30.51 51.35 -8.81
N VAL A 728 -31.32 52.33 -9.19
CA VAL A 728 -31.34 52.85 -10.57
C VAL A 728 -29.99 53.48 -10.92
N SER A 729 -29.39 54.24 -10.00
CA SER A 729 -28.06 54.84 -10.18
C SER A 729 -26.95 53.79 -10.32
N ASP A 730 -26.99 52.72 -9.52
CA ASP A 730 -26.08 51.57 -9.63
C ASP A 730 -26.14 50.92 -11.03
N LEU A 731 -27.34 50.77 -11.60
CA LEU A 731 -27.54 50.21 -12.93
C LEU A 731 -27.03 51.16 -14.04
N GLU A 732 -27.26 52.48 -13.90
CA GLU A 732 -26.74 53.49 -14.82
C GLU A 732 -25.20 53.51 -14.83
N GLU A 733 -24.56 53.38 -13.67
CA GLU A 733 -23.10 53.25 -13.58
C GLU A 733 -22.60 52.01 -14.31
N ILE A 734 -23.26 50.87 -14.12
CA ILE A 734 -22.95 49.61 -14.81
C ILE A 734 -23.11 49.76 -16.34
N ALA A 735 -24.16 50.44 -16.81
CA ALA A 735 -24.38 50.72 -18.23
C ALA A 735 -23.22 51.56 -18.82
N MET A 736 -22.80 52.62 -18.13
CA MET A 736 -21.62 53.43 -18.52
C MET A 736 -20.33 52.61 -18.55
N LEU A 737 -20.14 51.72 -17.56
CA LEU A 737 -19.02 50.80 -17.51
C LEU A 737 -19.09 49.73 -18.60
N LEU A 738 -20.26 49.40 -19.16
CA LEU A 738 -20.34 48.49 -20.31
C LEU A 738 -20.04 49.21 -21.63
N GLY A 739 -20.54 50.43 -21.81
CA GLY A 739 -20.42 51.23 -23.04
C GLY A 739 -19.08 51.96 -23.27
N SER A 740 -18.24 52.14 -22.25
CA SER A 740 -16.99 52.91 -22.37
C SER A 740 -15.81 52.13 -23.01
N GLN A 741 -15.47 52.35 -24.29
CA GLN A 741 -14.09 52.08 -24.76
C GLN A 741 -13.22 53.35 -24.67
N ARG A 742 -12.03 53.22 -24.04
CA ARG A 742 -10.81 53.67 -24.71
C ARG A 742 -10.19 52.45 -25.39
N PRO A 743 -9.89 52.51 -26.70
CA PRO A 743 -9.11 51.47 -27.35
C PRO A 743 -7.71 51.44 -26.71
N HIS A 744 -7.25 50.25 -26.33
CA HIS A 744 -5.86 50.03 -26.02
C HIS A 744 -5.10 50.11 -27.35
N GLU A 745 -4.48 51.26 -27.63
CA GLU A 745 -3.44 51.34 -28.64
C GLU A 745 -2.35 50.33 -28.26
N SER A 746 -2.08 49.45 -29.22
CA SER A 746 -0.94 48.56 -29.27
C SER A 746 0.35 49.37 -29.09
N ARG A 747 0.90 49.37 -27.88
CA ARG A 747 2.35 49.54 -27.72
C ARG A 747 2.98 48.18 -27.94
N LYS A 748 3.65 48.02 -29.07
CA LYS A 748 4.99 47.44 -29.22
C LYS A 748 5.50 47.67 -30.66
N PRO A 749 6.83 47.71 -30.90
CA PRO A 749 7.89 47.05 -30.13
C PRO A 749 8.46 47.85 -28.96
#